data_AF-A0A1H9QJR4-F1
#
_entry.id   AF-A0A1H9QJR4-F1
#
_cell.length_a   1.000
_cell.length_b   1.000
_cell.length_c   1.000
_cell.angle_alpha   90.00
_cell.angle_beta   90.00
_cell.angle_gamma   90.00
#
_symmetry.space_group_name_H-M   'P 1'
#
loop_
_entity.id
_entity.type
_entity.pdbx_description
1 polymer ?
#
loop_
_entity_poly.entity_id
_entity_poly.type
_entity_poly.pdbx_seq_one_letter_code
_entity_poly.pdbx_strand_id
1 'polypeptide(L)'
;MTIGYWLADTRRGQEAAFMKRFAATHWTVNFPRPMMAGVVTTAADALRVDAVFYGSGDLAGLIWEAEDKWSHPLLAYETRRDFRDCSLSFRWRSGGLRKLDETHGPTLTIEGRDAGGVPRAWYVRLWNYASGGPEEAVITLDFAAMDGGYLLPDEADPVWAGDVDRMFISLVPPDYDAGDTSFAAGVEGWAELSEIGCDGAGSVLAVGDVMLPEHGLGMATGYDDCFNQTPARVVAAIHALGYRGAINHYVGMSHYFRLERAGGGLFVSLAGGVLNAPCAAWHRDFAAQAKAWDFDLIWSLSYELFDAHCWNDWKQRAENGDPALTGWSPPSTLLSPAQSGAMGYLQAVAGAFVSIGLEAGLPIRFQVGEPWWWVMPGDGRICIYDDAARVALGGTPVSIGSVWGALDSDQCDVLDAAGALLAASTAALCAHVKAIAPGAVTHLLAYLPTILDPRAPEAKRANMPVGWASPAFDVLQLEDYDWVTEGRPHLTARGVEMATARLGYPIGEQHYFSGFVLLPEQAGQWRAIVAAAQASVARGTAATFIWAMPQVCRDGFTCFAIDGEDDVQAFDDVIFPMAIGREASLAPAFSTQIVESPAGHERRSSDWADARLSYDAGPGVRSEADIATLIAFFRARRGAARGFRFSDPYADRSGAPGVAPGPLDQRLGVGDGVAAEFPLMRYYGSGEEAQARTITRPVAGSIRVAADGVEMVGGWSHAGMGVIAFDDAPDEGVVLTAGYRFDVPVRFAEDRLEINRATFAAGEAVSVPLVEIRE
;
A
#
# COMPACT_ATOMS: atom_id res chain seq x y z
N MET A 1 -3.01 -18.39 10.37
CA MET A 1 -3.25 -16.94 10.21
C MET A 1 -3.37 -16.66 8.74
N THR A 2 -4.60 -16.55 8.26
CA THR A 2 -4.90 -16.15 6.89
C THR A 2 -5.15 -14.65 6.87
N ILE A 3 -4.45 -13.93 5.98
CA ILE A 3 -4.56 -12.47 5.85
C ILE A 3 -5.61 -12.17 4.78
N GLY A 4 -6.80 -11.75 5.19
CA GLY A 4 -7.79 -11.22 4.27
C GLY A 4 -7.48 -9.76 3.92
N TYR A 5 -7.95 -9.30 2.76
CA TYR A 5 -7.87 -7.88 2.41
C TYR A 5 -9.10 -7.40 1.65
N TRP A 6 -9.29 -6.08 1.67
CA TRP A 6 -10.31 -5.35 0.92
C TRP A 6 -9.72 -4.05 0.37
N LEU A 7 -10.24 -3.57 -0.77
CA LEU A 7 -9.93 -2.25 -1.31
C LEU A 7 -11.14 -1.33 -1.11
N ALA A 8 -11.09 -0.52 -0.05
CA ALA A 8 -12.15 0.39 0.32
C ALA A 8 -12.15 1.65 -0.55
N ASP A 9 -13.17 1.81 -1.39
CA ASP A 9 -13.36 3.04 -2.17
C ASP A 9 -14.01 4.17 -1.37
N THR A 10 -14.83 3.81 -0.38
CA THR A 10 -15.52 4.75 0.51
C THR A 10 -16.01 4.04 1.77
N ARG A 11 -16.44 4.82 2.77
CA ARG A 11 -17.19 4.27 3.91
C ARG A 11 -18.61 3.88 3.47
N ARG A 12 -19.02 2.65 3.80
CA ARG A 12 -20.36 2.07 3.55
C ARG A 12 -20.98 1.56 4.86
N GLY A 13 -21.01 2.41 5.89
CA GLY A 13 -21.57 2.09 7.21
C GLY A 13 -20.55 1.81 8.31
N GLN A 14 -19.24 1.93 8.01
CA GLN A 14 -18.21 1.96 9.03
C GLN A 14 -18.33 3.20 9.93
N GLU A 15 -17.77 3.12 11.14
CA GLU A 15 -17.83 4.17 12.15
C GLU A 15 -17.29 5.50 11.64
N ALA A 16 -17.97 6.57 12.05
CA ALA A 16 -17.65 7.93 11.71
C ALA A 16 -17.75 8.82 12.95
N ALA A 17 -16.86 9.80 13.02
CA ALA A 17 -16.85 10.85 14.02
C ALA A 17 -17.04 12.21 13.34
N PHE A 18 -16.88 13.27 14.12
CA PHE A 18 -16.93 14.64 13.63
C PHE A 18 -15.64 15.36 14.00
N MET A 19 -15.13 16.13 13.05
CA MET A 19 -13.99 17.02 13.25
C MET A 19 -14.36 18.45 12.93
N LYS A 20 -13.63 19.40 13.52
CA LYS A 20 -13.67 20.79 13.07
C LYS A 20 -12.95 20.91 11.72
N ARG A 21 -13.56 21.65 10.79
CA ARG A 21 -12.88 22.11 9.57
C ARG A 21 -11.64 22.91 9.97
N PHE A 22 -10.58 22.83 9.18
CA PHE A 22 -9.27 23.42 9.45
C PHE A 22 -8.51 22.79 10.63
N ALA A 23 -8.84 21.55 11.04
CA ALA A 23 -8.08 20.84 12.06
C ALA A 23 -6.58 20.81 11.72
N ALA A 24 -5.74 21.12 12.72
CA ALA A 24 -4.30 21.31 12.54
C ALA A 24 -3.61 20.11 11.86
N THR A 25 -4.06 18.90 12.16
CA THR A 25 -3.53 17.64 11.62
C THR A 25 -3.72 17.47 10.11
N HIS A 26 -4.71 18.12 9.50
CA HIS A 26 -5.13 17.84 8.12
C HIS A 26 -4.66 18.89 7.09
N TRP A 27 -3.97 19.93 7.55
CA TRP A 27 -3.25 20.81 6.65
C TRP A 27 -2.05 20.10 6.02
N THR A 28 -1.75 20.45 4.77
CA THR A 28 -0.59 19.96 4.05
C THR A 28 0.31 21.10 3.60
N VAL A 29 1.53 20.79 3.19
CA VAL A 29 2.45 21.77 2.59
C VAL A 29 2.91 21.31 1.21
N ASN A 30 3.03 22.24 0.26
CA ASN A 30 3.63 21.95 -1.04
C ASN A 30 4.50 23.12 -1.50
N PHE A 31 5.53 22.82 -2.30
CA PHE A 31 6.54 23.78 -2.74
C PHE A 31 7.30 23.26 -3.97
N PRO A 32 7.85 24.14 -4.81
CA PRO A 32 8.77 23.74 -5.87
C PRO A 32 10.16 23.43 -5.29
N ARG A 33 10.84 22.38 -5.78
CA ARG A 33 12.27 22.20 -5.48
C ARG A 33 13.10 23.30 -6.19
N PRO A 34 14.21 23.79 -5.62
CA PRO A 34 15.01 23.18 -4.55
C PRO A 34 14.67 23.67 -3.13
N MET A 35 13.71 24.58 -2.94
CA MET A 35 13.25 24.92 -1.59
C MET A 35 12.63 23.70 -0.91
N MET A 36 12.65 23.70 0.42
CA MET A 36 12.05 22.63 1.22
C MET A 36 11.15 23.24 2.28
N ALA A 37 10.03 22.59 2.57
CA ALA A 37 9.17 22.93 3.69
C ALA A 37 8.58 21.67 4.34
N GLY A 38 8.08 21.81 5.56
CA GLY A 38 7.51 20.72 6.34
C GLY A 38 6.50 21.30 7.33
N VAL A 39 5.42 20.56 7.58
CA VAL A 39 4.36 20.96 8.51
C VAL A 39 4.27 19.98 9.67
N VAL A 40 4.16 20.50 10.88
CA VAL A 40 4.00 19.72 12.12
C VAL A 40 2.85 20.27 12.95
N THR A 41 2.25 19.42 13.78
CA THR A 41 1.28 19.87 14.79
C THR A 41 2.01 20.23 16.09
N THR A 42 1.70 21.39 16.66
CA THR A 42 2.28 21.83 17.95
C THR A 42 1.28 21.76 19.10
N ALA A 43 -0.02 21.70 18.78
CA ALA A 43 -1.13 21.41 19.69
C ALA A 43 -2.34 20.85 18.89
N ALA A 44 -3.44 20.52 19.57
CA ALA A 44 -4.67 20.05 18.91
C ALA A 44 -5.26 21.10 17.94
N ASP A 45 -5.08 22.38 18.26
CA ASP A 45 -5.54 23.56 17.53
C ASP A 45 -4.36 24.41 17.02
N ALA A 46 -3.17 23.82 16.86
CA ALA A 46 -1.99 24.55 16.39
C ALA A 46 -1.08 23.71 15.48
N LEU A 47 -0.53 24.38 14.47
CA LEU A 47 0.47 23.84 13.55
C LEU A 47 1.59 24.84 13.30
N ARG A 48 2.72 24.32 12.85
CA ARG A 48 3.88 25.11 12.43
C ARG A 48 4.38 24.59 11.09
N VAL A 49 4.74 25.53 10.21
CA VAL A 49 5.45 25.28 8.97
C VAL A 49 6.85 25.88 9.10
N ASP A 50 7.87 25.08 8.83
CA ASP A 50 9.24 25.52 8.65
C ASP A 50 9.59 25.40 7.16
N ALA A 51 10.35 26.35 6.63
CA ALA A 51 10.78 26.40 5.23
C ALA A 51 12.24 26.86 5.09
N VAL A 52 12.90 26.43 4.02
CA VAL A 52 14.19 26.94 3.57
C VAL A 52 14.12 27.28 2.09
N PHE A 53 14.51 28.52 1.74
CA PHE A 53 14.44 29.10 0.41
C PHE A 53 15.84 29.24 -0.18
N TYR A 54 15.99 29.00 -1.48
CA TYR A 54 17.23 29.10 -2.26
C TYR A 54 17.15 30.14 -3.40
N GLY A 55 15.99 30.76 -3.62
CA GLY A 55 15.83 31.86 -4.56
C GLY A 55 14.66 32.80 -4.22
N SER A 56 14.66 33.97 -4.85
CA SER A 56 13.66 35.03 -4.65
C SER A 56 12.28 34.73 -5.24
N GLY A 57 12.17 33.69 -6.09
CA GLY A 57 10.90 33.18 -6.61
C GLY A 57 10.28 32.05 -5.80
N ASP A 58 10.97 31.57 -4.75
CA ASP A 58 10.52 30.41 -4.00
C ASP A 58 9.26 30.71 -3.18
N LEU A 59 8.32 29.76 -3.16
CA LEU A 59 7.04 29.86 -2.48
C LEU A 59 6.60 28.50 -1.94
N ALA A 60 6.35 28.44 -0.63
CA ALA A 60 5.62 27.33 -0.01
C ALA A 60 4.15 27.69 0.14
N GLY A 61 3.26 26.72 -0.05
CA GLY A 61 1.84 26.84 0.25
C GLY A 61 1.46 25.94 1.42
N LEU A 62 0.92 26.53 2.48
CA LEU A 62 0.20 25.78 3.53
C LEU A 62 -1.25 25.60 3.08
N ILE A 63 -1.66 24.37 2.83
CA ILE A 63 -2.84 24.01 2.03
C ILE A 63 -3.91 23.36 2.90
N TRP A 64 -5.16 23.78 2.69
CA TRP A 64 -6.36 23.08 3.09
C TRP A 64 -7.16 22.71 1.84
N GLU A 65 -7.41 21.42 1.62
CA GLU A 65 -8.26 20.95 0.51
C GLU A 65 -9.70 20.74 0.97
N ALA A 66 -10.67 20.91 0.06
CA ALA A 66 -12.07 20.60 0.36
C ALA A 66 -12.36 19.09 0.32
N GLU A 67 -11.50 18.34 -0.35
CA GLU A 67 -11.52 16.88 -0.48
C GLU A 67 -10.26 16.30 0.15
N ASP A 68 -10.44 15.29 1.00
CA ASP A 68 -9.31 14.56 1.56
C ASP A 68 -8.79 13.51 0.57
N LYS A 69 -7.64 13.80 -0.04
CA LYS A 69 -6.96 12.90 -1.01
C LYS A 69 -5.78 12.14 -0.41
N TRP A 70 -5.48 12.37 0.86
CA TRP A 70 -4.26 11.87 1.50
C TRP A 70 -4.54 10.74 2.50
N SER A 71 -5.70 10.81 3.17
CA SER A 71 -6.13 9.75 4.07
C SER A 71 -6.64 8.54 3.29
N HIS A 72 -6.50 7.36 3.90
CA HIS A 72 -7.25 6.18 3.49
C HIS A 72 -8.77 6.49 3.44
N PRO A 73 -9.54 6.02 2.44
CA PRO A 73 -10.98 6.31 2.29
C PRO A 73 -11.83 6.02 3.54
N LEU A 74 -11.44 5.03 4.34
CA LEU A 74 -12.10 4.76 5.62
C LEU A 74 -11.86 5.83 6.69
N LEU A 75 -10.78 6.60 6.60
CA LEU A 75 -10.36 7.63 7.56
C LEU A 75 -10.60 9.07 7.05
N ALA A 76 -10.75 9.24 5.74
CA ALA A 76 -10.92 10.54 5.08
C ALA A 76 -12.09 11.37 5.64
N TYR A 77 -11.95 12.68 5.76
CA TYR A 77 -13.10 13.54 6.02
C TYR A 77 -14.01 13.68 4.78
N GLU A 78 -15.27 14.02 5.00
CA GLU A 78 -16.23 14.21 3.90
C GLU A 78 -15.85 15.39 3.00
N THR A 79 -16.00 15.22 1.68
CA THR A 79 -15.79 16.31 0.73
C THR A 79 -16.88 17.36 0.87
N ARG A 80 -16.54 18.56 1.33
CA ARG A 80 -17.49 19.67 1.49
C ARG A 80 -16.92 21.00 0.98
N ARG A 81 -17.35 21.34 -0.24
CA ARG A 81 -16.84 22.46 -1.07
C ARG A 81 -17.45 23.82 -0.77
N ASP A 82 -18.58 23.85 -0.04
CA ASP A 82 -19.21 25.10 0.38
C ASP A 82 -18.65 25.54 1.75
N PHE A 83 -18.01 26.69 1.76
CA PHE A 83 -17.41 27.31 2.95
C PHE A 83 -18.18 28.55 3.40
N ARG A 84 -19.26 28.97 2.71
CA ARG A 84 -19.96 30.24 3.01
C ARG A 84 -20.52 30.32 4.42
N ASP A 85 -20.83 29.18 5.03
CA ASP A 85 -21.30 29.08 6.43
C ASP A 85 -20.16 28.82 7.43
N CYS A 86 -18.94 29.26 7.10
CA CYS A 86 -17.75 29.13 7.95
C CYS A 86 -17.17 30.50 8.29
N SER A 87 -16.68 30.64 9.53
CA SER A 87 -15.70 31.66 9.89
C SER A 87 -14.48 30.99 10.49
N LEU A 88 -13.29 31.28 9.94
CA LEU A 88 -12.00 30.76 10.40
C LEU A 88 -11.27 31.85 11.19
N SER A 89 -10.82 31.51 12.40
CA SER A 89 -9.96 32.37 13.20
C SER A 89 -8.72 31.62 13.65
N PHE A 90 -7.57 32.28 13.68
CA PHE A 90 -6.33 31.74 14.25
C PHE A 90 -5.38 32.86 14.61
N ARG A 91 -4.51 32.59 15.58
CA ARG A 91 -3.35 33.42 15.90
C ARG A 91 -2.17 33.05 15.01
N TRP A 92 -1.75 34.01 14.21
CA TRP A 92 -0.59 33.92 13.34
C TRP A 92 0.67 34.40 14.07
N ARG A 93 1.76 33.66 13.91
CA ARG A 93 3.12 34.11 14.24
C ARG A 93 4.08 33.70 13.12
N SER A 94 5.03 34.55 12.76
CA SER A 94 6.02 34.22 11.71
C SER A 94 7.38 34.86 11.93
N GLY A 95 8.39 34.32 11.26
CA GLY A 95 9.73 34.93 11.18
C GLY A 95 10.52 34.40 9.99
N GLY A 96 11.43 35.20 9.45
CA GLY A 96 12.21 34.81 8.26
C GLY A 96 11.39 34.70 6.98
N LEU A 97 10.22 35.36 6.93
CA LEU A 97 9.30 35.44 5.80
C LEU A 97 8.99 36.91 5.50
N ARG A 98 8.40 37.20 4.33
CA ARG A 98 7.69 38.48 4.16
C ARG A 98 6.56 38.60 5.18
N LYS A 99 6.38 39.81 5.72
CA LYS A 99 5.42 40.11 6.78
C LYS A 99 4.01 40.25 6.22
N LEU A 100 2.99 40.15 7.07
CA LEU A 100 1.59 40.27 6.66
C LEU A 100 1.31 41.60 5.93
N ASP A 101 1.86 42.71 6.43
CA ASP A 101 1.60 44.06 5.95
C ASP A 101 2.41 44.46 4.70
N GLU A 102 3.27 43.58 4.19
CA GLU A 102 4.10 43.83 3.01
C GLU A 102 3.42 43.37 1.71
N THR A 103 3.87 43.92 0.59
CA THR A 103 3.56 43.37 -0.74
C THR A 103 4.12 41.95 -0.84
N HIS A 104 3.33 41.02 -1.39
CA HIS A 104 3.63 39.58 -1.42
C HIS A 104 3.76 38.94 -0.03
N GLY A 105 3.27 39.59 1.03
CA GLY A 105 3.06 38.96 2.32
C GLY A 105 2.08 37.78 2.25
N PRO A 106 1.95 37.00 3.34
CA PRO A 106 1.06 35.85 3.39
C PRO A 106 -0.35 36.17 2.86
N THR A 107 -0.73 35.46 1.80
CA THR A 107 -1.98 35.64 1.07
C THR A 107 -2.68 34.29 0.99
N LEU A 108 -3.97 34.27 1.35
CA LEU A 108 -4.82 33.11 1.16
C LEU A 108 -5.31 33.11 -0.28
N THR A 109 -4.85 32.14 -1.07
CA THR A 109 -5.39 31.87 -2.40
C THR A 109 -6.49 30.85 -2.28
N ILE A 110 -7.68 31.15 -2.80
CA ILE A 110 -8.85 30.26 -2.81
C ILE A 110 -9.10 29.87 -4.26
N GLU A 111 -9.01 28.58 -4.57
CA GLU A 111 -9.23 28.04 -5.92
C GLU A 111 -10.53 27.24 -5.95
N GLY A 112 -11.37 27.48 -6.94
CA GLY A 112 -12.66 26.82 -7.06
C GLY A 112 -13.44 27.28 -8.27
N ARG A 113 -14.76 27.38 -8.13
CA ARG A 113 -15.67 27.88 -9.15
C ARG A 113 -16.48 29.05 -8.61
N ASP A 114 -16.75 30.03 -9.46
CA ASP A 114 -17.67 31.13 -9.13
C ASP A 114 -19.14 30.66 -9.07
N ALA A 115 -20.07 31.57 -8.78
CA ALA A 115 -21.50 31.24 -8.69
C ALA A 115 -22.11 30.70 -10.00
N GLY A 116 -21.46 30.95 -11.15
CA GLY A 116 -21.83 30.41 -12.45
C GLY A 116 -21.17 29.06 -12.77
N GLY A 117 -20.34 28.52 -11.88
CA GLY A 117 -19.61 27.28 -12.09
C GLY A 117 -18.32 27.46 -12.90
N VAL A 118 -17.84 28.69 -13.11
CA VAL A 118 -16.63 28.95 -13.89
C VAL A 118 -15.40 28.88 -12.98
N PRO A 119 -14.34 28.10 -13.34
CA PRO A 119 -13.12 28.05 -12.55
C PRO A 119 -12.53 29.44 -12.29
N ARG A 120 -12.24 29.74 -11.04
CA ARG A 120 -11.73 31.03 -10.59
C ARG A 120 -10.83 30.88 -9.36
N ALA A 121 -9.86 31.79 -9.25
CA ALA A 121 -9.06 31.96 -8.05
C ALA A 121 -9.30 33.36 -7.45
N TRP A 122 -9.34 33.43 -6.12
CA TRP A 122 -9.39 34.68 -5.35
C TRP A 122 -8.14 34.81 -4.48
N TYR A 123 -7.63 36.03 -4.36
CA TYR A 123 -6.43 36.34 -3.59
C TYR A 123 -6.79 37.24 -2.41
N VAL A 124 -6.84 36.63 -1.22
CA VAL A 124 -7.26 37.28 0.01
C VAL A 124 -6.04 37.60 0.84
N ARG A 125 -5.69 38.89 0.89
CA ARG A 125 -4.57 39.36 1.70
C ARG A 125 -4.89 39.27 3.18
N LEU A 126 -4.17 38.42 3.92
CA LEU A 126 -4.45 38.14 5.32
C LEU A 126 -4.40 39.37 6.23
N TRP A 127 -3.51 40.33 5.93
CA TRP A 127 -3.39 41.57 6.70
C TRP A 127 -4.67 42.41 6.76
N ASN A 128 -5.50 42.36 5.71
CA ASN A 128 -6.76 43.10 5.68
C ASN A 128 -7.77 42.57 6.72
N TYR A 129 -7.50 41.38 7.28
CA TYR A 129 -8.32 40.67 8.25
C TYR A 129 -7.57 40.41 9.58
N ALA A 130 -6.43 41.08 9.77
CA ALA A 130 -5.54 40.87 10.90
C ALA A 130 -5.79 41.92 12.00
N SER A 131 -5.74 41.48 13.26
CA SER A 131 -5.70 42.32 14.45
C SER A 131 -4.42 42.03 15.24
N GLY A 132 -3.46 42.95 15.19
CA GLY A 132 -2.15 42.79 15.81
C GLY A 132 -1.03 43.45 15.01
N GLY A 133 0.17 42.91 15.13
CA GLY A 133 1.36 43.33 14.39
C GLY A 133 1.63 42.49 13.14
N PRO A 134 2.55 42.93 12.26
CA PRO A 134 2.83 42.26 10.98
C PRO A 134 3.34 40.82 11.05
N GLU A 135 3.91 40.41 12.19
CA GLU A 135 4.45 39.07 12.42
C GLU A 135 3.73 38.34 13.56
N GLU A 136 2.75 38.99 14.21
CA GLU A 136 1.95 38.42 15.28
C GLU A 136 0.57 39.08 15.31
N ALA A 137 -0.45 38.39 14.80
CA ALA A 137 -1.80 38.90 14.74
C ALA A 137 -2.84 37.80 14.85
N VAL A 138 -4.04 38.14 15.30
CA VAL A 138 -5.22 37.30 15.15
C VAL A 138 -5.84 37.57 13.78
N ILE A 139 -5.98 36.56 12.95
CA ILE A 139 -6.61 36.64 11.63
C ILE A 139 -8.02 36.07 11.75
N THR A 140 -9.02 36.78 11.22
CA THR A 140 -10.42 36.30 11.21
C THR A 140 -11.02 36.44 9.82
N LEU A 141 -11.38 35.31 9.22
CA LEU A 141 -11.89 35.22 7.86
C LEU A 141 -13.36 34.76 7.89
N ASP A 142 -14.27 35.63 7.46
CA ASP A 142 -15.68 35.30 7.26
C ASP A 142 -15.92 34.96 5.77
N PHE A 143 -16.13 33.68 5.47
CA PHE A 143 -16.29 33.19 4.10
C PHE A 143 -17.58 33.66 3.43
N ALA A 144 -18.53 34.21 4.17
CA ALA A 144 -19.74 34.82 3.61
C ALA A 144 -19.52 36.26 3.12
N ALA A 145 -18.50 36.94 3.64
CA ALA A 145 -18.38 38.40 3.53
C ALA A 145 -16.96 38.91 3.24
N MET A 146 -16.00 38.03 2.92
CA MET A 146 -14.65 38.46 2.59
C MET A 146 -14.52 38.90 1.12
N ASP A 147 -13.67 39.90 0.94
CA ASP A 147 -13.16 40.38 -0.35
C ASP A 147 -11.69 39.99 -0.51
N GLY A 148 -11.32 39.62 -1.74
CA GLY A 148 -9.95 39.64 -2.22
C GLY A 148 -9.48 41.04 -2.60
N GLY A 149 -8.21 41.18 -2.96
CA GLY A 149 -7.60 42.47 -3.34
C GLY A 149 -6.56 42.97 -2.34
N TYR A 150 -5.73 43.93 -2.74
CA TYR A 150 -4.64 44.45 -1.91
C TYR A 150 -5.11 45.63 -1.06
N LEU A 151 -5.74 46.65 -1.68
CA LEU A 151 -6.27 47.84 -1.01
C LEU A 151 -7.80 47.77 -0.85
N LEU A 152 -8.29 47.40 0.33
CA LEU A 152 -9.73 47.43 0.61
C LEU A 152 -10.19 48.77 1.19
N PRO A 153 -11.37 49.29 0.80
CA PRO A 153 -12.36 48.67 -0.10
C PRO A 153 -12.16 48.95 -1.60
N ASP A 154 -11.16 49.75 -1.99
CA ASP A 154 -11.01 50.26 -3.38
C ASP A 154 -10.81 49.16 -4.44
N GLU A 155 -10.13 48.07 -4.08
CA GLU A 155 -9.83 46.92 -4.94
C GLU A 155 -10.63 45.67 -4.54
N ALA A 156 -11.74 45.83 -3.81
CA ALA A 156 -12.54 44.72 -3.34
C ALA A 156 -12.97 43.80 -4.48
N ASP A 157 -12.54 42.54 -4.42
CA ASP A 157 -12.99 41.47 -5.28
C ASP A 157 -13.75 40.41 -4.46
N PRO A 158 -15.10 40.49 -4.37
CA PRO A 158 -15.89 39.62 -3.52
C PRO A 158 -15.60 38.14 -3.75
N VAL A 159 -15.28 37.43 -2.67
CA VAL A 159 -15.00 35.99 -2.72
C VAL A 159 -16.31 35.23 -2.79
N TRP A 160 -16.41 34.31 -3.74
CA TRP A 160 -17.47 33.32 -3.74
C TRP A 160 -16.95 31.98 -3.24
N ALA A 161 -17.20 31.68 -1.96
CA ALA A 161 -16.71 30.47 -1.30
C ALA A 161 -17.68 29.28 -1.37
N GLY A 162 -18.57 29.24 -2.37
CA GLY A 162 -19.64 28.24 -2.48
C GLY A 162 -19.22 26.92 -3.14
N ASP A 163 -18.15 26.92 -3.92
CA ASP A 163 -17.58 25.73 -4.56
C ASP A 163 -16.04 25.86 -4.63
N VAL A 164 -15.38 25.52 -3.53
CA VAL A 164 -13.91 25.60 -3.38
C VAL A 164 -13.29 24.22 -3.56
N ASP A 165 -12.24 24.11 -4.37
CA ASP A 165 -11.38 22.93 -4.50
C ASP A 165 -10.36 22.88 -3.36
N ARG A 166 -9.62 23.98 -3.17
CA ARG A 166 -8.61 24.11 -2.12
C ARG A 166 -8.32 25.57 -1.79
N MET A 167 -7.64 25.77 -0.66
CA MET A 167 -7.11 27.06 -0.23
C MET A 167 -5.65 26.89 0.16
N PHE A 168 -4.82 27.90 -0.07
CA PHE A 168 -3.46 27.88 0.48
C PHE A 168 -2.96 29.25 0.91
N ILE A 169 -2.20 29.27 2.01
CA ILE A 169 -1.51 30.47 2.52
C ILE A 169 -0.07 30.45 1.97
N SER A 170 0.29 31.49 1.22
CA SER A 170 1.64 31.62 0.65
C SER A 170 2.67 32.02 1.70
N LEU A 171 3.81 31.33 1.73
CA LEU A 171 4.99 31.64 2.52
C LEU A 171 6.16 31.88 1.58
N VAL A 172 6.76 33.07 1.65
CA VAL A 172 7.82 33.52 0.73
C VAL A 172 8.98 34.14 1.52
N PRO A 173 10.22 34.08 0.99
CA PRO A 173 11.38 34.68 1.66
C PRO A 173 11.25 36.22 1.72
N PRO A 174 11.95 36.89 2.65
CA PRO A 174 11.89 38.36 2.78
C PRO A 174 12.21 39.11 1.48
N ASP A 175 13.15 38.60 0.69
CA ASP A 175 13.58 39.18 -0.58
C ASP A 175 12.76 38.70 -1.79
N TYR A 176 11.55 38.14 -1.58
CA TYR A 176 10.73 37.64 -2.68
C TYR A 176 10.37 38.74 -3.68
N ASP A 177 10.54 38.45 -4.97
CA ASP A 177 10.29 39.38 -6.08
C ASP A 177 9.57 38.73 -7.27
N ALA A 178 9.09 37.49 -7.11
CA ALA A 178 8.54 36.64 -8.18
C ALA A 178 9.50 36.41 -9.36
N GLY A 179 10.80 36.70 -9.17
CA GLY A 179 11.87 36.47 -10.12
C GLY A 179 12.58 35.13 -9.89
N ASP A 180 13.81 35.04 -10.38
CA ASP A 180 14.64 33.81 -10.35
C ASP A 180 16.00 34.06 -9.68
N THR A 181 16.11 35.13 -8.86
CA THR A 181 17.37 35.49 -8.22
C THR A 181 17.78 34.42 -7.21
N SER A 182 18.90 33.77 -7.49
CA SER A 182 19.48 32.74 -6.62
C SER A 182 20.13 33.34 -5.37
N PHE A 183 19.83 32.78 -4.20
CA PHE A 183 20.47 33.19 -2.95
C PHE A 183 21.88 32.58 -2.79
N ALA A 184 22.75 33.27 -2.05
CA ALA A 184 24.10 32.77 -1.77
C ALA A 184 24.09 31.52 -0.86
N ALA A 185 23.13 31.46 0.07
CA ALA A 185 22.88 30.36 0.98
C ALA A 185 21.38 30.19 1.20
N GLY A 186 20.97 29.06 1.77
CA GLY A 186 19.57 28.84 2.15
C GLY A 186 19.10 29.88 3.19
N VAL A 187 17.92 30.44 2.97
CA VAL A 187 17.25 31.38 3.89
C VAL A 187 16.15 30.62 4.61
N GLU A 188 16.22 30.52 5.93
CA GLU A 188 15.22 29.82 6.74
C GLU A 188 14.07 30.76 7.14
N GLY A 189 12.84 30.25 7.14
CA GLY A 189 11.64 30.97 7.55
C GLY A 189 10.59 30.04 8.14
N TRP A 190 9.66 30.58 8.92
CA TRP A 190 8.62 29.79 9.57
C TRP A 190 7.33 30.59 9.79
N ALA A 191 6.22 29.87 9.85
CA ALA A 191 4.91 30.38 10.25
C ALA A 191 4.22 29.39 11.20
N GLU A 192 3.51 29.92 12.19
CA GLU A 192 2.71 29.17 13.16
C GLU A 192 1.28 29.70 13.12
N LEU A 193 0.33 28.78 13.01
CA LEU A 193 -1.09 29.03 13.19
C LEU A 193 -1.47 28.32 14.48
N SER A 194 -1.89 29.08 15.49
CA SER A 194 -2.32 28.58 16.80
C SER A 194 -3.72 29.06 17.11
N GLU A 195 -4.37 28.46 18.12
CA GLU A 195 -5.74 28.83 18.50
C GLU A 195 -6.70 28.73 17.29
N ILE A 196 -6.49 27.72 16.44
CA ILE A 196 -7.26 27.53 15.21
C ILE A 196 -8.71 27.17 15.57
N GLY A 197 -9.64 28.07 15.27
CA GLY A 197 -11.06 27.92 15.48
C GLY A 197 -11.84 28.05 14.17
N CYS A 198 -12.89 27.25 14.04
CA CYS A 198 -13.87 27.40 12.96
C CYS A 198 -15.30 27.36 13.51
N ASP A 199 -16.06 28.40 13.19
CA ASP A 199 -17.45 28.59 13.60
C ASP A 199 -18.41 28.58 12.41
N GLY A 200 -19.71 28.47 12.69
CA GLY A 200 -20.78 28.40 11.69
C GLY A 200 -21.22 26.96 11.36
N ALA A 201 -22.32 26.84 10.61
CA ALA A 201 -22.93 25.54 10.30
C ALA A 201 -22.09 24.67 9.34
N GLY A 202 -21.14 25.28 8.62
CA GLY A 202 -20.18 24.58 7.75
C GLY A 202 -18.88 24.16 8.46
N SER A 203 -18.72 24.47 9.76
CA SER A 203 -17.48 24.27 10.51
C SER A 203 -17.19 22.84 10.96
N VAL A 204 -18.14 21.92 10.79
CA VAL A 204 -18.03 20.53 11.22
C VAL A 204 -18.10 19.63 9.99
N LEU A 205 -17.15 18.69 9.91
CA LEU A 205 -17.06 17.67 8.88
C LEU A 205 -17.23 16.29 9.51
N ALA A 206 -18.00 15.42 8.86
CA ALA A 206 -17.93 13.99 9.15
C ALA A 206 -16.55 13.46 8.77
N VAL A 207 -15.97 12.59 9.61
CA VAL A 207 -14.65 11.98 9.39
C VAL A 207 -14.72 10.50 9.75
N GLY A 208 -13.86 9.69 9.15
CA GLY A 208 -13.77 8.28 9.49
C GLY A 208 -13.18 8.08 10.87
N ASP A 209 -13.77 7.17 11.65
CA ASP A 209 -13.28 6.78 12.98
C ASP A 209 -13.05 5.28 13.06
N VAL A 210 -12.56 4.71 11.95
CA VAL A 210 -12.36 3.27 11.83
C VAL A 210 -11.10 2.86 12.57
N MET A 211 -11.25 1.88 13.47
CA MET A 211 -10.14 1.24 14.16
C MET A 211 -10.10 -0.24 13.80
N LEU A 212 -9.19 -0.61 12.92
CA LEU A 212 -9.01 -2.00 12.53
C LEU A 212 -8.30 -2.79 13.64
N PRO A 213 -8.67 -4.07 13.84
CA PRO A 213 -7.92 -4.97 14.71
C PRO A 213 -6.47 -5.10 14.25
N GLU A 214 -5.58 -5.36 15.21
CA GLU A 214 -4.19 -5.69 14.89
C GLU A 214 -4.12 -6.95 14.05
N HIS A 215 -3.37 -6.88 12.94
CA HIS A 215 -3.26 -7.98 11.98
C HIS A 215 -1.83 -8.48 11.79
N GLY A 216 -0.91 -8.14 12.71
CA GLY A 216 0.45 -8.69 12.77
C GLY A 216 1.42 -8.24 11.67
N LEU A 217 1.04 -7.29 10.80
CA LEU A 217 1.94 -6.73 9.79
C LEU A 217 2.49 -5.38 10.26
N GLY A 218 3.74 -5.10 9.87
CA GLY A 218 4.37 -3.79 9.98
C GLY A 218 4.03 -2.90 8.79
N MET A 219 4.23 -1.59 8.96
CA MET A 219 4.09 -0.61 7.89
C MET A 219 5.45 -0.05 7.53
N ALA A 220 5.67 0.13 6.24
CA ALA A 220 6.80 0.89 5.74
C ALA A 220 6.29 2.17 5.03
N THR A 221 6.98 3.28 5.25
CA THR A 221 6.64 4.61 4.71
C THR A 221 7.92 5.39 4.39
N GLY A 222 7.83 6.44 3.56
CA GLY A 222 8.98 7.27 3.18
C GLY A 222 8.75 8.75 3.49
N TYR A 223 9.82 9.47 3.85
CA TYR A 223 9.74 10.93 3.99
C TYR A 223 9.42 11.61 2.66
N ASP A 224 10.02 11.12 1.56
CA ASP A 224 9.77 11.64 0.21
C ASP A 224 8.29 11.52 -0.23
N ASP A 225 7.53 10.60 0.37
CA ASP A 225 6.10 10.41 0.08
C ASP A 225 5.16 11.13 1.06
N CYS A 226 5.67 11.55 2.22
CA CYS A 226 4.86 12.04 3.34
C CYS A 226 5.27 13.42 3.84
N PHE A 227 6.31 14.06 3.28
CA PHE A 227 6.83 15.36 3.74
C PHE A 227 5.75 16.45 3.77
N ASN A 228 4.74 16.33 2.91
CA ASN A 228 3.64 17.27 2.79
C ASN A 228 2.60 17.15 3.90
N GLN A 229 2.52 16.02 4.60
CA GLN A 229 1.52 15.75 5.64
C GLN A 229 2.10 15.95 7.04
N THR A 230 1.23 16.21 8.03
CA THR A 230 1.69 16.24 9.43
C THR A 230 2.06 14.83 9.91
N PRO A 231 3.12 14.67 10.72
CA PRO A 231 3.47 13.38 11.31
C PRO A 231 2.34 12.75 12.13
N ALA A 232 1.59 13.57 12.88
CA ALA A 232 0.45 13.13 13.66
C ALA A 232 -0.60 12.41 12.82
N ARG A 233 -0.90 12.93 11.62
CA ARG A 233 -1.84 12.32 10.68
C ARG A 233 -1.33 10.99 10.13
N VAL A 234 -0.05 10.93 9.76
CA VAL A 234 0.58 9.71 9.22
C VAL A 234 0.55 8.59 10.26
N VAL A 235 1.02 8.86 11.49
CA VAL A 235 1.07 7.85 12.56
C VAL A 235 -0.34 7.40 12.97
N ALA A 236 -1.29 8.33 13.09
CA ALA A 236 -2.67 7.99 13.41
C ALA A 236 -3.29 7.06 12.35
N ALA A 237 -3.04 7.31 11.06
CA ALA A 237 -3.53 6.45 9.99
C ALA A 237 -2.93 5.03 10.06
N ILE A 238 -1.61 4.92 10.27
CA ILE A 238 -0.93 3.63 10.43
C ILE A 238 -1.56 2.83 11.60
N HIS A 239 -1.77 3.49 12.74
CA HIS A 239 -2.39 2.87 13.90
C HIS A 239 -3.84 2.44 13.65
N ALA A 240 -4.65 3.34 13.09
CA ALA A 240 -6.06 3.10 12.81
C ALA A 240 -6.27 1.94 11.83
N LEU A 241 -5.33 1.73 10.91
CA LEU A 241 -5.36 0.62 9.95
C LEU A 241 -4.87 -0.73 10.51
N GLY A 242 -4.55 -0.82 11.81
CA GLY A 242 -4.23 -2.10 12.47
C GLY A 242 -2.76 -2.51 12.42
N TYR A 243 -1.87 -1.67 11.86
CA TYR A 243 -0.43 -1.91 11.87
C TYR A 243 0.16 -1.64 13.25
N ARG A 244 1.17 -2.44 13.65
CA ARG A 244 1.87 -2.35 14.95
C ARG A 244 3.35 -2.65 14.83
N GLY A 245 4.06 -2.47 15.94
CA GLY A 245 5.49 -2.77 16.04
C GLY A 245 6.34 -1.62 15.52
N ALA A 246 7.33 -1.93 14.68
CA ALA A 246 8.18 -0.90 14.12
C ALA A 246 7.60 -0.36 12.81
N ILE A 247 7.64 0.95 12.62
CA ILE A 247 7.45 1.58 11.30
C ILE A 247 8.82 1.64 10.63
N ASN A 248 8.94 1.04 9.44
CA ASN A 248 10.13 1.22 8.62
C ASN A 248 10.04 2.54 7.85
N HIS A 249 10.75 3.56 8.33
CA HIS A 249 10.69 4.91 7.77
C HIS A 249 11.90 5.17 6.90
N TYR A 250 11.68 5.12 5.59
CA TYR A 250 12.66 5.40 4.56
C TYR A 250 12.97 6.90 4.49
N VAL A 251 14.25 7.23 4.67
CA VAL A 251 14.80 8.54 4.40
C VAL A 251 15.75 8.38 3.22
N GLY A 252 15.22 8.73 2.06
CA GLY A 252 15.78 8.36 0.77
C GLY A 252 16.57 9.44 0.08
N MET A 253 16.18 9.67 -1.16
CA MET A 253 16.92 10.49 -2.12
C MET A 253 16.76 11.99 -1.90
N SER A 254 15.68 12.49 -1.27
CA SER A 254 15.38 13.93 -1.28
C SER A 254 14.73 14.50 -0.02
N HIS A 255 14.41 15.80 -0.07
CA HIS A 255 13.78 16.61 0.98
C HIS A 255 14.51 16.78 2.33
N TYR A 256 15.47 15.93 2.69
CA TYR A 256 16.11 15.98 4.02
C TYR A 256 17.32 16.92 4.10
N PHE A 257 18.05 17.10 2.99
CA PHE A 257 19.40 17.67 3.01
C PHE A 257 19.44 19.20 3.06
N ARG A 258 20.57 19.73 3.53
CA ARG A 258 20.97 21.12 3.29
C ARG A 258 21.70 21.20 1.96
N LEU A 259 21.49 22.30 1.22
CA LEU A 259 22.21 22.60 -0.01
C LEU A 259 23.16 23.79 0.15
N GLU A 260 24.29 23.73 -0.54
CA GLU A 260 25.22 24.83 -0.75
C GLU A 260 25.40 25.14 -2.23
N ARG A 261 25.69 26.41 -2.53
CA ARG A 261 25.92 26.87 -3.90
C ARG A 261 27.38 26.61 -4.29
N ALA A 262 27.59 25.90 -5.40
CA ALA A 262 28.90 25.77 -6.02
C ALA A 262 28.79 25.98 -7.52
N GLY A 263 29.46 27.02 -8.05
CA GLY A 263 29.27 27.45 -9.43
C GLY A 263 27.81 27.83 -9.70
N GLY A 264 27.22 27.29 -10.77
CA GLY A 264 25.81 27.48 -11.10
C GLY A 264 24.85 26.47 -10.46
N GLY A 265 25.34 25.51 -9.66
CA GLY A 265 24.54 24.43 -9.08
C GLY A 265 24.31 24.54 -7.57
N LEU A 266 23.41 23.71 -7.06
CA LEU A 266 23.18 23.48 -5.63
C LEU A 266 23.49 22.03 -5.32
N PHE A 267 24.32 21.78 -4.32
CA PHE A 267 24.77 20.45 -3.95
C PHE A 267 24.60 20.22 -2.45
N VAL A 268 24.44 18.95 -2.06
CA VAL A 268 24.33 18.59 -0.64
C VAL A 268 25.52 19.08 0.18
N SER A 269 25.24 19.60 1.37
CA SER A 269 26.22 20.23 2.24
C SER A 269 26.14 19.73 3.67
N LEU A 270 27.28 19.75 4.36
CA LEU A 270 27.39 19.55 5.80
C LEU A 270 27.50 20.88 6.57
N ALA A 271 27.48 22.02 5.87
CA ALA A 271 27.59 23.34 6.48
C ALA A 271 26.32 23.69 7.28
N GLY A 272 26.50 23.90 8.59
CA GLY A 272 25.40 24.18 9.51
C GLY A 272 24.56 22.96 9.90
N GLY A 273 25.08 21.74 9.66
CA GLY A 273 24.38 20.49 9.87
C GLY A 273 24.15 19.73 8.56
N VAL A 274 23.57 18.54 8.63
CA VAL A 274 23.28 17.72 7.44
C VAL A 274 21.80 17.75 7.04
N LEU A 275 20.90 17.86 8.02
CA LEU A 275 19.46 17.98 7.79
C LEU A 275 19.06 19.45 7.66
N ASN A 276 18.17 19.76 6.72
CA ASN A 276 17.51 21.07 6.70
C ASN A 276 16.51 21.19 7.87
N ALA A 277 16.20 22.43 8.25
CA ALA A 277 15.34 22.71 9.40
C ALA A 277 13.93 22.09 9.27
N PRO A 278 13.23 22.17 8.11
CA PRO A 278 11.93 21.52 7.93
C PRO A 278 11.96 20.01 8.19
N CYS A 279 12.94 19.31 7.62
CA CYS A 279 13.13 17.87 7.81
C CYS A 279 13.39 17.52 9.27
N ALA A 280 14.27 18.28 9.94
CA ALA A 280 14.60 18.03 11.34
C ALA A 280 13.39 18.26 12.26
N ALA A 281 12.56 19.27 11.99
CA ALA A 281 11.33 19.52 12.73
C ALA A 281 10.30 18.40 12.52
N TRP A 282 10.07 18.02 11.26
CA TRP A 282 9.12 16.95 10.89
C TRP A 282 9.47 15.62 11.56
N HIS A 283 10.73 15.19 11.49
CA HIS A 283 11.13 13.90 12.06
C HIS A 283 11.17 13.87 13.59
N ARG A 284 11.39 15.02 14.25
CA ARG A 284 11.25 15.09 15.72
C ARG A 284 9.80 14.90 16.14
N ASP A 285 8.85 15.55 15.46
CA ASP A 285 7.43 15.31 15.71
C ASP A 285 7.06 13.87 15.35
N PHE A 286 7.49 13.33 14.21
CA PHE A 286 7.25 11.93 13.83
C PHE A 286 7.75 10.92 14.89
N ALA A 287 8.95 11.10 15.43
CA ALA A 287 9.46 10.26 16.51
C ALA A 287 8.65 10.40 17.80
N ALA A 288 8.19 11.60 18.14
CA ALA A 288 7.34 11.84 19.30
C ALA A 288 5.94 11.20 19.13
N GLN A 289 5.34 11.31 17.94
CA GLN A 289 4.06 10.69 17.60
C GLN A 289 4.18 9.17 17.62
N ALA A 290 5.19 8.60 16.95
CA ALA A 290 5.42 7.15 16.95
C ALA A 290 5.50 6.61 18.39
N LYS A 291 6.29 7.27 19.25
CA LYS A 291 6.39 6.91 20.67
C LYS A 291 5.05 7.03 21.42
N ALA A 292 4.29 8.09 21.17
CA ALA A 292 2.99 8.31 21.82
C ALA A 292 1.97 7.22 21.48
N TRP A 293 2.10 6.60 20.29
CA TRP A 293 1.26 5.53 19.79
C TRP A 293 1.92 4.14 19.89
N ASP A 294 2.96 3.99 20.71
CA ASP A 294 3.67 2.73 20.97
C ASP A 294 4.29 2.05 19.74
N PHE A 295 4.75 2.86 18.78
CA PHE A 295 5.55 2.40 17.64
C PHE A 295 7.05 2.57 17.90
N ASP A 296 7.80 1.55 17.48
CA ASP A 296 9.24 1.69 17.21
C ASP A 296 9.47 2.32 15.83
N LEU A 297 10.67 2.84 15.59
CA LEU A 297 11.07 3.34 14.28
C LEU A 297 12.33 2.61 13.79
N ILE A 298 12.31 2.14 12.54
CA ILE A 298 13.51 1.75 11.80
C ILE A 298 13.86 2.90 10.86
N TRP A 299 14.97 3.58 11.15
CA TRP A 299 15.51 4.63 10.29
C TRP A 299 16.20 3.98 9.09
N SER A 300 15.57 4.03 7.93
CA SER A 300 16.06 3.40 6.71
C SER A 300 16.74 4.43 5.81
N LEU A 301 18.08 4.48 5.84
CA LEU A 301 18.85 5.43 5.04
C LEU A 301 19.36 4.76 3.75
N SER A 302 18.99 5.33 2.60
CA SER A 302 19.43 4.87 1.29
C SER A 302 20.85 5.36 0.91
N TYR A 303 21.53 4.62 0.02
CA TYR A 303 22.71 5.08 -0.73
C TYR A 303 22.33 5.90 -1.97
N GLU A 304 21.04 6.19 -2.14
CA GLU A 304 20.49 6.99 -3.21
C GLU A 304 20.40 8.49 -2.83
N LEU A 305 20.62 9.36 -3.81
CA LEU A 305 20.50 10.81 -3.65
C LEU A 305 19.90 11.44 -4.91
N PHE A 306 19.12 12.51 -4.76
CA PHE A 306 18.57 13.25 -5.90
C PHE A 306 19.69 13.79 -6.80
N ASP A 307 19.66 13.45 -8.09
CA ASP A 307 20.81 13.61 -8.99
C ASP A 307 21.23 15.08 -9.14
N ALA A 308 20.24 15.97 -9.18
CA ALA A 308 20.44 17.41 -9.36
C ALA A 308 21.23 18.05 -8.21
N HIS A 309 21.28 17.41 -7.04
CA HIS A 309 21.97 17.90 -5.85
C HIS A 309 23.15 17.02 -5.43
N CYS A 310 23.47 16.01 -6.23
CA CYS A 310 24.58 15.10 -5.98
C CYS A 310 25.88 15.63 -6.61
N TRP A 311 26.97 15.60 -5.83
CA TRP A 311 28.31 15.92 -6.34
C TRP A 311 28.72 14.92 -7.44
N ASN A 312 29.25 15.42 -8.55
CA ASN A 312 29.49 14.59 -9.73
C ASN A 312 30.52 13.47 -9.52
N ASP A 313 31.48 13.66 -8.62
CA ASP A 313 32.48 12.66 -8.25
C ASP A 313 31.94 11.61 -7.27
N TRP A 314 30.76 11.83 -6.66
CA TRP A 314 30.12 10.87 -5.76
C TRP A 314 29.28 9.83 -6.49
N LYS A 315 28.86 10.12 -7.73
CA LYS A 315 27.98 9.27 -8.53
C LYS A 315 28.70 8.00 -8.96
N GLN A 316 28.06 6.85 -8.79
CA GLN A 316 28.46 5.61 -9.45
C GLN A 316 28.40 5.79 -10.98
N ARG A 317 29.30 5.13 -11.72
CA ARG A 317 29.37 5.24 -13.20
C ARG A 317 29.58 3.90 -13.87
N ALA A 318 28.92 3.72 -15.02
CA ALA A 318 29.24 2.64 -15.95
C ALA A 318 30.59 2.91 -16.64
N GLU A 319 31.17 1.89 -17.29
CA GLU A 319 32.50 1.98 -17.91
C GLU A 319 32.65 3.13 -18.91
N ASN A 320 31.58 3.41 -19.67
CA ASN A 320 31.52 4.51 -20.64
C ASN A 320 31.31 5.90 -20.01
N GLY A 321 31.21 5.98 -18.68
CA GLY A 321 31.06 7.23 -17.92
C GLY A 321 29.62 7.61 -17.58
N ASP A 322 28.62 6.87 -18.08
CA ASP A 322 27.21 7.14 -17.79
C ASP A 322 26.94 7.05 -16.28
N PRO A 323 26.25 8.03 -15.69
CA PRO A 323 25.92 8.01 -14.27
C PRO A 323 24.83 6.96 -13.97
N ALA A 324 24.90 6.36 -12.78
CA ALA A 324 23.90 5.45 -12.25
C ALA A 324 22.59 6.18 -11.93
N LEU A 325 21.76 6.45 -12.94
CA LEU A 325 20.47 7.13 -12.78
C LEU A 325 19.33 6.11 -12.65
N THR A 326 18.42 6.38 -11.73
CA THR A 326 17.19 5.59 -11.54
C THR A 326 16.10 5.97 -12.54
N GLY A 327 15.00 5.22 -12.53
CA GLY A 327 13.87 5.43 -13.44
C GLY A 327 12.94 6.61 -13.09
N TRP A 328 13.20 7.33 -11.99
CA TRP A 328 12.36 8.44 -11.55
C TRP A 328 12.53 9.69 -12.42
N SER A 329 11.52 10.57 -12.41
CA SER A 329 11.58 11.85 -13.15
C SER A 329 11.24 13.04 -12.25
N PRO A 330 12.19 13.97 -12.04
CA PRO A 330 13.62 13.88 -12.36
C PRO A 330 14.33 12.74 -11.58
N PRO A 331 15.46 12.22 -12.09
CA PRO A 331 16.08 11.02 -11.52
C PRO A 331 16.85 11.31 -10.23
N SER A 332 17.04 10.25 -9.46
CA SER A 332 18.08 10.11 -8.45
C SER A 332 19.28 9.37 -9.01
N THR A 333 20.34 9.30 -8.20
CA THR A 333 21.57 8.60 -8.51
C THR A 333 22.13 7.87 -7.29
N LEU A 334 22.85 6.77 -7.53
CA LEU A 334 23.45 5.98 -6.45
C LEU A 334 24.84 6.52 -6.10
N LEU A 335 25.09 6.68 -4.80
CA LEU A 335 26.37 7.12 -4.25
C LEU A 335 27.38 5.96 -4.28
N SER A 336 28.62 6.26 -4.66
CA SER A 336 29.68 5.26 -4.77
C SER A 336 30.20 4.83 -3.39
N PRO A 337 30.12 3.54 -3.03
CA PRO A 337 30.74 2.98 -1.82
C PRO A 337 32.25 3.24 -1.69
N ALA A 338 32.93 3.50 -2.81
CA ALA A 338 34.37 3.77 -2.84
C ALA A 338 34.71 5.24 -2.55
N GLN A 339 33.74 6.16 -2.62
CA GLN A 339 33.96 7.60 -2.47
C GLN A 339 33.79 8.01 -1.00
N SER A 340 34.88 8.43 -0.37
CA SER A 340 34.94 8.71 1.08
C SER A 340 34.12 9.91 1.55
N GLY A 341 33.98 10.96 0.73
CA GLY A 341 33.10 12.09 0.97
C GLY A 341 31.62 11.71 0.92
N ALA A 342 31.20 10.91 -0.05
CA ALA A 342 29.84 10.39 -0.16
C ALA A 342 29.48 9.52 1.05
N MET A 343 30.38 8.59 1.43
CA MET A 343 30.17 7.73 2.61
C MET A 343 30.24 8.51 3.93
N GLY A 344 31.12 9.50 4.04
CA GLY A 344 31.17 10.41 5.19
C GLY A 344 29.92 11.26 5.33
N TYR A 345 29.32 11.67 4.21
CA TYR A 345 28.02 12.34 4.18
C TYR A 345 26.90 11.42 4.69
N LEU A 346 26.79 10.19 4.19
CA LEU A 346 25.79 9.22 4.68
C LEU A 346 25.94 8.92 6.18
N GLN A 347 27.18 8.84 6.69
CA GLN A 347 27.43 8.70 8.12
C GLN A 347 26.88 9.88 8.92
N ALA A 348 27.11 11.11 8.46
CA ALA A 348 26.54 12.29 9.11
C ALA A 348 25.00 12.28 9.10
N VAL A 349 24.38 11.90 7.97
CA VAL A 349 22.92 11.74 7.85
C VAL A 349 22.40 10.72 8.85
N ALA A 350 23.00 9.53 8.89
CA ALA A 350 22.64 8.47 9.83
C ALA A 350 22.75 8.95 11.29
N GLY A 351 23.83 9.64 11.62
CA GLY A 351 24.03 10.21 12.95
C GLY A 351 22.95 11.21 13.35
N ALA A 352 22.46 12.03 12.40
CA ALA A 352 21.40 12.99 12.65
C ALA A 352 20.04 12.31 12.95
N PHE A 353 19.63 11.33 12.16
CA PHE A 353 18.38 10.60 12.41
C PHE A 353 18.42 9.74 13.68
N VAL A 354 19.54 9.07 13.93
CA VAL A 354 19.74 8.31 15.19
C VAL A 354 19.67 9.25 16.39
N SER A 355 20.24 10.45 16.30
CA SER A 355 20.16 11.45 17.37
C SER A 355 18.71 11.89 17.63
N ILE A 356 17.89 12.09 16.58
CA ILE A 356 16.46 12.38 16.74
C ILE A 356 15.74 11.23 17.48
N GLY A 357 16.01 9.98 17.12
CA GLY A 357 15.45 8.82 17.82
C GLY A 357 15.85 8.77 19.30
N LEU A 358 17.12 9.07 19.61
CA LEU A 358 17.63 9.13 20.99
C LEU A 358 16.99 10.28 21.78
N GLU A 359 16.83 11.46 21.18
CA GLU A 359 16.16 12.62 21.77
C GLU A 359 14.70 12.30 22.14
N ALA A 360 14.00 11.56 21.28
CA ALA A 360 12.64 11.07 21.56
C ALA A 360 12.62 9.95 22.62
N GLY A 361 13.76 9.34 22.94
CA GLY A 361 13.88 8.21 23.85
C GLY A 361 13.24 6.94 23.28
N LEU A 362 13.46 6.68 21.99
CA LEU A 362 13.11 5.44 21.29
C LEU A 362 14.32 4.49 21.24
N PRO A 363 14.10 3.16 21.19
CA PRO A 363 15.18 2.23 20.84
C PRO A 363 15.66 2.52 19.41
N ILE A 364 16.98 2.44 19.20
CA ILE A 364 17.56 2.74 17.89
C ILE A 364 17.57 1.49 17.03
N ARG A 365 16.81 1.52 15.93
CA ARG A 365 16.88 0.57 14.84
C ARG A 365 17.28 1.33 13.58
N PHE A 366 18.33 0.87 12.90
CA PHE A 366 18.87 1.53 11.73
C PHE A 366 19.02 0.54 10.59
N GLN A 367 18.39 0.80 9.46
CA GLN A 367 18.52 0.02 8.23
C GLN A 367 19.48 0.73 7.28
N VAL A 368 20.45 -0.03 6.77
CA VAL A 368 21.20 0.33 5.57
C VAL A 368 20.32 -0.02 4.36
N GLY A 369 19.69 1.01 3.79
CA GLY A 369 18.80 0.92 2.64
C GLY A 369 19.56 1.05 1.33
N GLU A 370 19.09 0.32 0.33
CA GLU A 370 19.57 0.33 -1.06
C GLU A 370 21.10 0.35 -1.28
N PRO A 371 21.92 -0.43 -0.51
CA PRO A 371 23.36 -0.35 -0.63
C PRO A 371 23.84 -1.25 -1.77
N TRP A 372 23.64 -0.88 -3.03
CA TRP A 372 24.12 -1.68 -4.17
C TRP A 372 24.83 -0.87 -5.24
N TRP A 373 25.65 -1.59 -6.01
CA TRP A 373 26.14 -1.12 -7.29
C TRP A 373 25.01 -1.17 -8.31
N TRP A 374 24.70 -0.01 -8.90
CA TRP A 374 23.64 0.10 -9.88
C TRP A 374 23.92 -0.78 -11.09
N VAL A 375 22.90 -1.50 -11.55
CA VAL A 375 22.90 -2.23 -12.81
C VAL A 375 21.88 -1.57 -13.70
N MET A 376 22.33 -1.05 -14.85
CA MET A 376 21.50 -0.36 -15.82
C MET A 376 20.39 -1.31 -16.31
N PRO A 377 19.10 -1.02 -16.06
CA PRO A 377 18.00 -1.95 -16.38
C PRO A 377 17.88 -2.29 -17.87
N GLY A 378 18.33 -1.38 -18.75
CA GLY A 378 18.20 -1.52 -20.20
C GLY A 378 19.22 -2.46 -20.86
N ASP A 379 20.42 -2.62 -20.28
CA ASP A 379 21.52 -3.34 -20.93
C ASP A 379 22.44 -4.14 -19.98
N GLY A 380 22.19 -4.08 -18.67
CA GLY A 380 22.94 -4.84 -17.67
C GLY A 380 24.33 -4.29 -17.38
N ARG A 381 24.70 -3.07 -17.84
CA ARG A 381 25.96 -2.44 -17.42
C ARG A 381 25.97 -2.19 -15.92
N ILE A 382 27.05 -2.59 -15.24
CA ILE A 382 27.25 -2.34 -13.82
C ILE A 382 28.04 -1.03 -13.59
N CYS A 383 27.65 -0.25 -12.59
CA CYS A 383 28.20 1.07 -12.32
C CYS A 383 29.34 1.07 -11.28
N ILE A 384 30.41 0.32 -11.54
CA ILE A 384 31.61 0.21 -10.67
C ILE A 384 32.85 0.95 -11.22
N TYR A 385 32.65 1.92 -12.13
CA TYR A 385 33.72 2.56 -12.89
C TYR A 385 33.82 4.08 -12.66
N ASP A 386 33.27 4.59 -11.56
CA ASP A 386 33.62 5.94 -11.10
C ASP A 386 35.11 6.01 -10.71
N ASP A 387 35.66 7.22 -10.59
CA ASP A 387 37.10 7.39 -10.38
C ASP A 387 37.58 6.77 -9.06
N ALA A 388 36.78 6.87 -7.99
CA ALA A 388 37.13 6.28 -6.70
C ALA A 388 37.08 4.74 -6.77
N ALA A 389 36.05 4.18 -7.40
CA ALA A 389 35.92 2.75 -7.63
C ALA A 389 37.07 2.20 -8.50
N ARG A 390 37.45 2.89 -9.58
CA ARG A 390 38.61 2.49 -10.40
C ARG A 390 39.89 2.39 -9.58
N VAL A 391 40.20 3.39 -8.75
CA VAL A 391 41.37 3.34 -7.87
C VAL A 391 41.28 2.17 -6.89
N ALA A 392 40.11 1.98 -6.26
CA ALA A 392 39.90 0.90 -5.29
C ALA A 392 39.95 -0.50 -5.92
N LEU A 393 39.61 -0.63 -7.20
CA LEU A 393 39.59 -1.89 -7.95
C LEU A 393 40.86 -2.12 -8.79
N GLY A 394 41.99 -1.53 -8.38
CA GLY A 394 43.30 -1.79 -9.00
C GLY A 394 43.69 -0.83 -10.14
N GLY A 395 43.03 0.32 -10.24
CA GLY A 395 43.31 1.38 -11.21
C GLY A 395 42.67 1.17 -12.58
N THR A 396 42.94 0.01 -13.19
CA THR A 396 42.36 -0.40 -14.48
C THR A 396 41.63 -1.73 -14.32
N PRO A 397 40.46 -1.75 -13.66
CA PRO A 397 39.69 -2.97 -13.49
C PRO A 397 39.31 -3.59 -14.84
N VAL A 398 39.19 -4.92 -14.88
CA VAL A 398 38.73 -5.65 -16.07
C VAL A 398 37.34 -5.15 -16.48
N SER A 399 37.12 -5.03 -17.79
CA SER A 399 35.86 -4.55 -18.36
C SER A 399 34.73 -5.56 -18.14
N ILE A 400 33.60 -5.06 -17.65
CA ILE A 400 32.33 -5.77 -17.48
C ILE A 400 31.27 -4.92 -18.19
N GLY A 401 31.23 -5.07 -19.52
CA GLY A 401 30.27 -4.34 -20.37
C GLY A 401 28.80 -4.72 -20.11
N SER A 402 28.54 -5.88 -19.49
CA SER A 402 27.23 -6.25 -18.94
C SER A 402 27.44 -7.37 -17.92
N VAL A 403 26.65 -7.37 -16.84
CA VAL A 403 26.58 -8.51 -15.91
C VAL A 403 25.64 -9.61 -16.40
N TRP A 404 24.96 -9.40 -17.54
CA TRP A 404 24.11 -10.41 -18.13
C TRP A 404 24.92 -11.49 -18.85
N GLY A 405 24.57 -12.76 -18.60
CA GLY A 405 25.24 -13.92 -19.16
C GLY A 405 26.39 -14.44 -18.29
N ALA A 406 27.27 -15.21 -18.91
CA ALA A 406 28.45 -15.78 -18.24
C ALA A 406 29.59 -14.76 -18.21
N LEU A 407 30.25 -14.66 -17.06
CA LEU A 407 31.46 -13.87 -16.86
C LEU A 407 32.66 -14.80 -16.69
N ASP A 408 33.84 -14.35 -17.11
CA ASP A 408 35.08 -15.09 -16.86
C ASP A 408 35.58 -14.90 -15.41
N SER A 409 36.68 -15.60 -15.07
CA SER A 409 37.24 -15.56 -13.72
C SER A 409 37.71 -14.16 -13.31
N ASP A 410 38.32 -13.40 -14.23
CA ASP A 410 38.89 -12.09 -13.91
C ASP A 410 37.76 -11.06 -13.69
N GLN A 411 36.68 -11.16 -14.48
CA GLN A 411 35.47 -10.38 -14.27
C GLN A 411 34.78 -10.73 -12.94
N CYS A 412 34.72 -12.01 -12.58
CA CYS A 412 34.20 -12.44 -11.29
C CYS A 412 35.02 -11.88 -10.11
N ASP A 413 36.36 -11.86 -10.23
CA ASP A 413 37.26 -11.31 -9.22
C ASP A 413 37.03 -9.80 -9.03
N VAL A 414 36.75 -9.06 -10.10
CA VAL A 414 36.37 -7.64 -10.02
C VAL A 414 35.04 -7.46 -9.28
N LEU A 415 34.03 -8.30 -9.55
CA LEU A 415 32.75 -8.23 -8.82
C LEU A 415 32.91 -8.59 -7.33
N ASP A 416 33.76 -9.57 -6.99
CA ASP A 416 34.05 -9.93 -5.60
C ASP A 416 34.78 -8.78 -4.87
N ALA A 417 35.70 -8.09 -5.54
CA ALA A 417 36.35 -6.89 -5.01
C ALA A 417 35.36 -5.72 -4.81
N ALA A 418 34.46 -5.48 -5.78
CA ALA A 418 33.39 -4.50 -5.65
C ALA A 418 32.43 -4.84 -4.49
N GLY A 419 32.14 -6.12 -4.29
CA GLY A 419 31.37 -6.62 -3.15
C GLY A 419 32.08 -6.40 -1.81
N ALA A 420 33.40 -6.60 -1.76
CA ALA A 420 34.19 -6.31 -0.57
C ALA A 420 34.17 -4.82 -0.19
N LEU A 421 34.23 -3.92 -1.20
CA LEU A 421 34.10 -2.46 -0.98
C LEU A 421 32.72 -2.12 -0.41
N LEU A 422 31.66 -2.69 -0.98
CA LEU A 422 30.31 -2.47 -0.52
C LEU A 422 30.11 -2.96 0.93
N ALA A 423 30.58 -4.18 1.24
CA ALA A 423 30.55 -4.73 2.61
C ALA A 423 31.32 -3.84 3.60
N ALA A 424 32.49 -3.33 3.20
CA ALA A 424 33.27 -2.43 4.06
C ALA A 424 32.55 -1.09 4.32
N SER A 425 31.93 -0.49 3.29
CA SER A 425 31.21 0.78 3.43
C SER A 425 30.00 0.65 4.36
N THR A 426 29.22 -0.41 4.20
CA THR A 426 28.02 -0.67 5.02
C THR A 426 28.39 -0.99 6.47
N ALA A 427 29.45 -1.78 6.69
CA ALA A 427 30.00 -2.01 8.04
C ALA A 427 30.49 -0.71 8.70
N ALA A 428 31.15 0.18 7.96
CA ALA A 428 31.59 1.47 8.48
C ALA A 428 30.41 2.38 8.88
N LEU A 429 29.34 2.38 8.09
CA LEU A 429 28.10 3.11 8.41
C LEU A 429 27.45 2.57 9.70
N CYS A 430 27.33 1.25 9.83
CA CYS A 430 26.82 0.62 11.06
C CYS A 430 27.72 0.90 12.27
N ALA A 431 29.04 0.87 12.11
CA ALA A 431 29.98 1.22 13.17
C ALA A 431 29.83 2.67 13.62
N HIS A 432 29.60 3.60 12.68
CA HIS A 432 29.30 5.00 12.99
C HIS A 432 28.02 5.12 13.84
N VAL A 433 26.94 4.44 13.44
CA VAL A 433 25.68 4.41 14.20
C VAL A 433 25.89 3.82 15.59
N LYS A 434 26.57 2.68 15.71
CA LYS A 434 26.85 2.02 17.01
C LYS A 434 27.78 2.86 17.90
N ALA A 435 28.62 3.73 17.34
CA ALA A 435 29.41 4.67 18.13
C ALA A 435 28.55 5.75 18.80
N ILE A 436 27.44 6.14 18.18
CA ILE A 436 26.46 7.10 18.74
C ILE A 436 25.48 6.40 19.68
N ALA A 437 24.98 5.23 19.27
CA ALA A 437 24.02 4.42 19.99
C ALA A 437 24.52 2.97 20.12
N PRO A 438 25.28 2.62 21.18
CA PRO A 438 25.87 1.28 21.32
C PRO A 438 24.89 0.11 21.32
N GLY A 439 23.64 0.34 21.70
CA GLY A 439 22.56 -0.65 21.67
C GLY A 439 21.75 -0.67 20.37
N ALA A 440 22.19 0.01 19.31
CA ALA A 440 21.45 0.07 18.06
C ALA A 440 21.35 -1.30 17.37
N VAL A 441 20.15 -1.64 16.92
CA VAL A 441 19.87 -2.82 16.08
C VAL A 441 20.05 -2.44 14.61
N THR A 442 21.01 -3.07 13.96
CA THR A 442 21.37 -2.80 12.56
C THR A 442 20.70 -3.77 11.61
N HIS A 443 20.10 -3.23 10.55
CA HIS A 443 19.40 -3.99 9.53
C HIS A 443 20.04 -3.75 8.16
N LEU A 444 19.95 -4.75 7.28
CA LEU A 444 20.44 -4.67 5.90
C LEU A 444 19.31 -4.99 4.93
N LEU A 445 19.02 -4.09 3.99
CA LEU A 445 18.07 -4.35 2.90
C LEU A 445 18.77 -5.02 1.71
N ALA A 446 18.21 -6.13 1.22
CA ALA A 446 18.64 -6.80 0.00
C ALA A 446 17.48 -6.91 -1.00
N TYR A 447 17.60 -6.21 -2.13
CA TYR A 447 16.63 -6.22 -3.22
C TYR A 447 16.90 -7.40 -4.17
N LEU A 448 16.18 -8.50 -3.97
CA LEU A 448 16.42 -9.77 -4.66
C LEU A 448 16.24 -9.70 -6.19
N PRO A 449 15.28 -8.94 -6.76
CA PRO A 449 15.03 -8.91 -8.20
C PRO A 449 16.25 -8.52 -9.03
N THR A 450 17.05 -7.57 -8.54
CA THR A 450 18.29 -7.16 -9.21
C THR A 450 19.48 -8.04 -8.81
N ILE A 451 19.59 -8.39 -7.53
CA ILE A 451 20.74 -9.15 -6.99
C ILE A 451 20.80 -10.58 -7.54
N LEU A 452 19.63 -11.19 -7.71
CA LEU A 452 19.44 -12.59 -8.08
C LEU A 452 18.71 -12.75 -9.42
N ASP A 453 18.77 -11.74 -10.29
CA ASP A 453 18.27 -11.82 -11.66
C ASP A 453 18.87 -13.05 -12.35
N PRO A 454 18.07 -14.00 -12.88
CA PRO A 454 18.58 -15.17 -13.60
C PRO A 454 19.47 -14.82 -14.81
N ARG A 455 19.31 -13.63 -15.39
CA ARG A 455 20.17 -13.12 -16.46
C ARG A 455 21.56 -12.75 -15.96
N ALA A 456 21.70 -12.39 -14.69
CA ALA A 456 22.94 -11.89 -14.09
C ALA A 456 23.46 -12.82 -12.97
N PRO A 457 23.85 -14.07 -13.29
CA PRO A 457 24.18 -15.09 -12.28
C PRO A 457 25.28 -14.65 -11.32
N GLU A 458 26.22 -13.80 -11.74
CA GLU A 458 27.35 -13.34 -10.93
C GLU A 458 27.10 -12.00 -10.20
N ALA A 459 25.98 -11.30 -10.44
CA ALA A 459 25.69 -9.99 -9.83
C ALA A 459 25.69 -10.03 -8.28
N LYS A 460 25.27 -11.16 -7.69
CA LYS A 460 25.33 -11.42 -6.25
C LYS A 460 26.73 -11.30 -5.63
N ARG A 461 27.81 -11.37 -6.41
CA ARG A 461 29.18 -11.14 -5.92
C ARG A 461 29.36 -9.69 -5.48
N ALA A 462 28.92 -8.76 -6.31
CA ALA A 462 29.01 -7.32 -6.04
C ALA A 462 27.90 -6.82 -5.11
N ASN A 463 26.66 -7.31 -5.27
CA ASN A 463 25.47 -6.73 -4.61
C ASN A 463 24.86 -7.60 -3.50
N MET A 464 25.45 -8.74 -3.17
CA MET A 464 25.17 -9.50 -1.95
C MET A 464 26.46 -10.16 -1.45
N PRO A 465 27.49 -9.37 -1.10
CA PRO A 465 28.80 -9.90 -0.72
C PRO A 465 28.73 -10.80 0.52
N VAL A 466 29.63 -11.78 0.60
CA VAL A 466 29.74 -12.68 1.76
C VAL A 466 30.10 -11.95 3.06
N GLY A 467 30.67 -10.74 2.95
CA GLY A 467 30.91 -9.87 4.11
C GLY A 467 29.65 -9.41 4.83
N TRP A 468 28.46 -9.59 4.23
CA TRP A 468 27.16 -9.36 4.88
C TRP A 468 26.63 -10.57 5.65
N ALA A 469 27.29 -11.73 5.56
CA ALA A 469 26.84 -12.93 6.25
C ALA A 469 26.78 -12.70 7.77
N SER A 470 25.84 -13.36 8.44
CA SER A 470 25.65 -13.28 9.88
C SER A 470 26.98 -13.58 10.61
N PRO A 471 27.35 -12.77 11.63
CA PRO A 471 26.54 -11.75 12.30
C PRO A 471 26.89 -10.30 11.90
N ALA A 472 27.13 -10.02 10.61
CA ALA A 472 27.52 -8.66 10.17
C ALA A 472 26.46 -7.58 10.49
N PHE A 473 25.19 -7.95 10.41
CA PHE A 473 24.04 -7.16 10.83
C PHE A 473 23.25 -7.93 11.90
N ASP A 474 22.36 -7.24 12.60
CA ASP A 474 21.47 -7.87 13.58
C ASP A 474 20.23 -8.48 12.90
N VAL A 475 19.78 -7.89 11.78
CA VAL A 475 18.61 -8.37 11.01
C VAL A 475 18.83 -8.26 9.50
N LEU A 476 18.50 -9.32 8.75
CA LEU A 476 18.47 -9.30 7.28
C LEU A 476 17.06 -8.96 6.78
N GLN A 477 16.93 -7.99 5.89
CA GLN A 477 15.66 -7.60 5.30
C GLN A 477 15.65 -7.94 3.81
N LEU A 478 14.65 -8.72 3.40
CA LEU A 478 14.49 -9.17 2.02
C LEU A 478 13.31 -8.46 1.36
N GLU A 479 13.54 -8.02 0.13
CA GLU A 479 12.53 -7.34 -0.68
C GLU A 479 12.58 -7.86 -2.12
N ASP A 480 11.40 -8.11 -2.70
CA ASP A 480 11.29 -8.67 -4.04
C ASP A 480 9.98 -8.34 -4.76
N TYR A 481 9.44 -7.16 -4.49
CA TYR A 481 8.11 -6.78 -4.97
C TYR A 481 7.96 -6.75 -6.50
N ASP A 482 9.03 -6.56 -7.29
CA ASP A 482 8.95 -6.68 -8.75
C ASP A 482 8.54 -8.10 -9.14
N TRP A 483 9.14 -9.14 -8.55
CA TRP A 483 8.75 -10.51 -8.82
C TRP A 483 7.34 -10.82 -8.33
N VAL A 484 6.94 -10.25 -7.19
CA VAL A 484 5.58 -10.41 -6.65
C VAL A 484 4.55 -9.82 -7.62
N THR A 485 4.75 -8.57 -8.03
CA THR A 485 3.82 -7.83 -8.89
C THR A 485 3.84 -8.29 -10.36
N GLU A 486 4.95 -8.89 -10.82
CA GLU A 486 5.06 -9.59 -12.12
C GLU A 486 4.49 -11.02 -12.10
N GLY A 487 4.00 -11.53 -10.97
CA GLY A 487 3.44 -12.87 -10.86
C GLY A 487 4.47 -13.99 -10.95
N ARG A 488 5.66 -13.80 -10.37
CA ARG A 488 6.79 -14.75 -10.37
C ARG A 488 7.12 -15.30 -8.96
N PRO A 489 6.16 -15.90 -8.24
CA PRO A 489 6.36 -16.33 -6.83
C PRO A 489 7.42 -17.42 -6.66
N HIS A 490 7.74 -18.17 -7.72
CA HIS A 490 8.81 -19.17 -7.69
C HIS A 490 10.21 -18.51 -7.56
N LEU A 491 10.39 -17.30 -8.11
CA LEU A 491 11.63 -16.55 -7.95
C LEU A 491 11.78 -16.02 -6.53
N THR A 492 10.68 -15.55 -5.92
CA THR A 492 10.63 -15.19 -4.48
C THR A 492 11.09 -16.34 -3.59
N ALA A 493 10.44 -17.50 -3.70
CA ALA A 493 10.74 -18.65 -2.84
C ALA A 493 12.21 -19.09 -2.96
N ARG A 494 12.72 -19.18 -4.19
CA ARG A 494 14.11 -19.53 -4.47
C ARG A 494 15.09 -18.43 -4.04
N GLY A 495 14.74 -17.16 -4.24
CA GLY A 495 15.56 -16.01 -3.88
C GLY A 495 15.77 -15.93 -2.38
N VAL A 496 14.70 -16.08 -1.60
CA VAL A 496 14.76 -16.13 -0.12
C VAL A 496 15.62 -17.29 0.36
N GLU A 497 15.48 -18.48 -0.23
CA GLU A 497 16.32 -19.65 0.10
C GLU A 497 17.79 -19.39 -0.22
N MET A 498 18.08 -18.85 -1.41
CA MET A 498 19.45 -18.52 -1.83
C MET A 498 20.09 -17.44 -0.94
N ALA A 499 19.37 -16.38 -0.60
CA ALA A 499 19.84 -15.33 0.28
C ALA A 499 20.09 -15.87 1.70
N THR A 500 19.17 -16.68 2.23
CA THR A 500 19.31 -17.34 3.53
C THR A 500 20.52 -18.27 3.56
N ALA A 501 20.70 -19.10 2.52
CA ALA A 501 21.84 -20.02 2.44
C ALA A 501 23.17 -19.27 2.28
N ARG A 502 23.19 -18.15 1.56
CA ARG A 502 24.40 -17.36 1.31
C ARG A 502 24.83 -16.55 2.54
N LEU A 503 23.88 -15.95 3.26
CA LEU A 503 24.16 -15.01 4.34
C LEU A 503 23.97 -15.62 5.74
N GLY A 504 23.26 -16.75 5.89
CA GLY A 504 23.22 -17.51 7.14
C GLY A 504 22.35 -16.94 8.26
N TYR A 505 21.52 -15.92 8.00
CA TYR A 505 20.59 -15.38 9.01
C TYR A 505 19.46 -16.37 9.29
N PRO A 506 19.19 -16.73 10.55
CA PRO A 506 18.03 -17.55 10.90
C PRO A 506 16.73 -16.79 10.60
N ILE A 507 15.64 -17.52 10.36
CA ILE A 507 14.36 -16.90 9.96
C ILE A 507 13.81 -15.89 10.98
N GLY A 508 14.09 -16.11 12.27
CA GLY A 508 13.75 -15.20 13.36
C GLY A 508 14.60 -13.92 13.43
N GLU A 509 15.61 -13.78 12.57
CA GLU A 509 16.43 -12.58 12.38
C GLU A 509 16.27 -12.04 10.94
N GLN A 510 15.15 -12.38 10.30
CA GLN A 510 14.81 -11.87 8.97
C GLN A 510 13.54 -11.03 9.03
N HIS A 511 13.49 -9.93 8.26
CA HIS A 511 12.25 -9.24 7.90
C HIS A 511 11.98 -9.36 6.39
N TYR A 512 10.74 -9.12 5.99
CA TYR A 512 10.33 -9.17 4.59
C TYR A 512 9.45 -7.99 4.20
N PHE A 513 9.62 -7.48 2.97
CA PHE A 513 8.82 -6.41 2.37
C PHE A 513 8.00 -6.98 1.21
N SER A 514 6.68 -6.99 1.32
CA SER A 514 5.80 -7.64 0.32
C SER A 514 5.54 -6.80 -0.93
N GLY A 515 5.74 -5.48 -0.85
CA GLY A 515 5.59 -4.56 -1.99
C GLY A 515 4.33 -3.71 -2.02
N PHE A 516 4.32 -2.76 -2.98
CA PHE A 516 3.27 -1.77 -3.24
C PHE A 516 2.77 -1.87 -4.67
N VAL A 517 1.64 -1.18 -4.92
CA VAL A 517 1.11 -0.93 -6.27
C VAL A 517 1.58 0.44 -6.76
N LEU A 518 2.45 0.47 -7.77
CA LEU A 518 3.01 1.72 -8.30
C LEU A 518 1.92 2.69 -8.81
N LEU A 519 1.05 2.22 -9.72
CA LEU A 519 0.02 3.04 -10.35
C LEU A 519 -1.40 2.64 -9.92
N PRO A 520 -2.33 3.58 -9.73
CA PRO A 520 -3.71 3.27 -9.28
C PRO A 520 -4.42 2.22 -10.15
N GLU A 521 -4.23 2.26 -11.46
CA GLU A 521 -4.81 1.33 -12.42
C GLU A 521 -4.29 -0.12 -12.26
N GLN A 522 -3.23 -0.33 -11.48
CA GLN A 522 -2.63 -1.64 -11.22
C GLN A 522 -3.11 -2.26 -9.89
N ALA A 523 -4.16 -1.73 -9.26
CA ALA A 523 -4.68 -2.18 -7.96
C ALA A 523 -4.93 -3.70 -7.82
N GLY A 524 -5.10 -4.43 -8.93
CA GLY A 524 -5.15 -5.91 -8.94
C GLY A 524 -3.88 -6.59 -8.38
N GLN A 525 -2.74 -5.90 -8.36
CA GLN A 525 -1.47 -6.39 -7.82
C GLN A 525 -1.49 -6.59 -6.31
N TRP A 526 -2.40 -5.94 -5.56
CA TRP A 526 -2.58 -6.15 -4.12
C TRP A 526 -2.81 -7.62 -3.76
N ARG A 527 -3.45 -8.40 -4.64
CA ARG A 527 -3.65 -9.85 -4.44
C ARG A 527 -2.32 -10.59 -4.30
N ALA A 528 -1.34 -10.29 -5.15
CA ALA A 528 -0.03 -10.93 -5.13
C ALA A 528 0.79 -10.47 -3.93
N ILE A 529 0.71 -9.18 -3.59
CA ILE A 529 1.35 -8.57 -2.41
C ILE A 529 0.86 -9.24 -1.12
N VAL A 530 -0.46 -9.42 -0.96
CA VAL A 530 -1.03 -10.11 0.21
C VAL A 530 -0.58 -11.56 0.26
N ALA A 531 -0.58 -12.28 -0.86
CA ALA A 531 -0.10 -13.65 -0.91
C ALA A 531 1.39 -13.77 -0.50
N ALA A 532 2.23 -12.81 -0.91
CA ALA A 532 3.63 -12.73 -0.52
C ALA A 532 3.79 -12.44 0.98
N ALA A 533 3.01 -11.50 1.53
CA ALA A 533 3.00 -11.22 2.97
C ALA A 533 2.57 -12.46 3.78
N GLN A 534 1.50 -13.15 3.37
CA GLN A 534 1.05 -14.41 3.97
C GLN A 534 2.15 -15.47 3.94
N ALA A 535 2.84 -15.63 2.81
CA ALA A 535 3.91 -16.62 2.67
C ALA A 535 5.10 -16.32 3.60
N SER A 536 5.45 -15.04 3.81
CA SER A 536 6.47 -14.62 4.76
C SER A 536 6.06 -14.91 6.21
N VAL A 537 4.83 -14.57 6.59
CA VAL A 537 4.29 -14.88 7.93
C VAL A 537 4.27 -16.40 8.17
N ALA A 538 3.82 -17.19 7.19
CA ALA A 538 3.78 -18.65 7.29
C ALA A 538 5.18 -19.29 7.40
N ARG A 539 6.22 -18.67 6.82
CA ARG A 539 7.61 -19.10 6.97
C ARG A 539 8.17 -18.82 8.37
N GLY A 540 7.54 -17.94 9.15
CA GLY A 540 7.98 -17.54 10.49
C GLY A 540 9.02 -16.42 10.48
N THR A 541 9.02 -15.57 9.44
CA THR A 541 9.80 -14.33 9.39
C THR A 541 9.46 -13.45 10.60
N ALA A 542 10.45 -12.80 11.22
CA ALA A 542 10.24 -12.05 12.46
C ALA A 542 9.32 -10.83 12.31
N ALA A 543 9.34 -10.18 11.15
CA ALA A 543 8.39 -9.13 10.80
C ALA A 543 8.17 -9.06 9.28
N THR A 544 6.93 -8.78 8.89
CA THR A 544 6.52 -8.60 7.49
C THR A 544 5.93 -7.21 7.32
N PHE A 545 6.43 -6.45 6.35
CA PHE A 545 6.06 -5.07 6.09
C PHE A 545 5.26 -4.96 4.80
N ILE A 546 4.15 -4.22 4.87
CA ILE A 546 3.55 -3.64 3.66
C ILE A 546 4.31 -2.37 3.33
N TRP A 547 4.87 -2.32 2.12
CA TRP A 547 5.44 -1.13 1.53
C TRP A 547 4.47 -0.68 0.46
N ALA A 548 3.92 0.52 0.39
CA ALA A 548 4.11 1.66 1.28
C ALA A 548 2.76 2.31 1.63
N MET A 549 2.75 3.03 2.77
CA MET A 549 1.60 3.73 3.32
C MET A 549 0.82 4.61 2.32
N PRO A 550 1.46 5.40 1.43
CA PRO A 550 0.73 6.24 0.48
C PRO A 550 -0.16 5.43 -0.47
N GLN A 551 0.33 4.31 -1.00
CA GLN A 551 -0.44 3.44 -1.89
C GLN A 551 -1.54 2.70 -1.12
N VAL A 552 -1.26 2.32 0.14
CA VAL A 552 -2.29 1.78 1.03
C VAL A 552 -3.44 2.76 1.20
N CYS A 553 -3.14 4.04 1.45
CA CYS A 553 -4.16 5.08 1.59
C CYS A 553 -4.87 5.35 0.26
N ARG A 554 -4.13 5.54 -0.84
CA ARG A 554 -4.67 5.84 -2.16
C ARG A 554 -5.65 4.78 -2.65
N ASP A 555 -5.30 3.51 -2.50
CA ASP A 555 -6.09 2.39 -3.05
C ASP A 555 -7.13 1.84 -2.06
N GLY A 556 -7.17 2.39 -0.85
CA GLY A 556 -8.04 1.90 0.22
C GLY A 556 -7.71 0.50 0.70
N PHE A 557 -6.43 0.11 0.63
CA PHE A 557 -6.00 -1.22 1.03
C PHE A 557 -6.19 -1.43 2.53
N THR A 558 -7.04 -2.40 2.87
CA THR A 558 -7.42 -2.73 4.24
C THR A 558 -7.13 -4.21 4.49
N CYS A 559 -6.24 -4.50 5.43
CA CYS A 559 -5.92 -5.86 5.87
C CYS A 559 -6.73 -6.26 7.10
N PHE A 560 -7.02 -7.56 7.22
CA PHE A 560 -7.57 -8.14 8.44
C PHE A 560 -7.02 -9.55 8.64
N ALA A 561 -6.64 -9.84 9.87
CA ALA A 561 -6.28 -11.18 10.30
C ALA A 561 -7.55 -11.94 10.63
N ILE A 562 -7.79 -13.04 9.92
CA ILE A 562 -8.85 -13.98 10.28
C ILE A 562 -8.19 -15.09 11.10
N ASP A 563 -7.83 -14.76 12.34
CA ASP A 563 -7.37 -15.78 13.28
C ASP A 563 -8.56 -16.60 13.77
N GLY A 564 -8.48 -17.92 13.59
CA GLY A 564 -9.49 -18.87 14.07
C GLY A 564 -10.39 -19.48 13.00
N GLU A 565 -10.31 -19.09 11.72
CA GLU A 565 -10.99 -19.87 10.66
C GLU A 565 -10.18 -21.09 10.20
N ASP A 566 -8.84 -21.08 10.32
CA ASP A 566 -8.03 -22.28 9.99
C ASP A 566 -8.34 -23.46 10.95
N ASP A 567 -8.74 -23.18 12.20
CA ASP A 567 -9.16 -24.17 13.21
C ASP A 567 -10.68 -24.43 13.23
N VAL A 568 -11.46 -23.59 12.54
CA VAL A 568 -12.88 -23.88 12.29
C VAL A 568 -12.91 -24.70 11.01
N GLN A 569 -13.15 -25.99 11.14
CA GLN A 569 -13.55 -26.82 10.00
C GLN A 569 -14.77 -26.17 9.31
N ALA A 570 -14.50 -25.35 8.28
CA ALA A 570 -15.50 -24.52 7.61
C ALA A 570 -16.50 -25.35 6.80
N PHE A 571 -16.14 -26.60 6.51
CA PHE A 571 -16.97 -27.56 5.79
C PHE A 571 -16.83 -28.96 6.38
N ASP A 572 -17.95 -29.56 6.78
CA ASP A 572 -18.02 -30.99 7.07
C ASP A 572 -18.40 -31.69 5.75
N ASP A 573 -17.52 -32.55 5.20
CA ASP A 573 -17.78 -33.27 3.94
C ASP A 573 -18.80 -34.42 4.14
N VAL A 574 -19.99 -34.07 4.59
CA VAL A 574 -21.12 -34.94 4.90
C VAL A 574 -22.36 -34.42 4.17
N ILE A 575 -23.20 -35.34 3.72
CA ILE A 575 -24.46 -35.01 3.06
C ILE A 575 -25.54 -34.64 4.08
N PHE A 576 -26.39 -33.67 3.72
CA PHE A 576 -27.59 -33.35 4.47
C PHE A 576 -28.42 -34.64 4.67
N PRO A 577 -28.83 -34.98 5.90
CA PRO A 577 -29.15 -36.36 6.26
C PRO A 577 -30.58 -36.77 5.87
N MET A 578 -31.34 -35.88 5.25
CA MET A 578 -32.77 -36.05 5.00
C MET A 578 -33.06 -36.05 3.51
N ALA A 579 -33.90 -36.99 3.07
CA ALA A 579 -34.42 -37.02 1.72
C ALA A 579 -35.43 -35.87 1.57
N ILE A 580 -35.06 -34.87 0.78
CA ILE A 580 -35.89 -33.70 0.57
C ILE A 580 -37.05 -34.09 -0.34
N GLY A 581 -38.26 -33.96 0.20
CA GLY A 581 -39.47 -34.19 -0.58
C GLY A 581 -39.59 -33.19 -1.73
N ARG A 582 -40.46 -33.47 -2.72
CA ARG A 582 -40.77 -32.60 -3.87
C ARG A 582 -41.24 -31.16 -3.53
N GLU A 583 -41.28 -30.79 -2.26
CA GLU A 583 -41.83 -29.53 -1.73
C GLU A 583 -40.76 -28.56 -1.18
N ALA A 584 -39.46 -28.86 -1.29
CA ALA A 584 -38.44 -27.86 -0.95
C ALA A 584 -38.45 -26.69 -1.93
N SER A 585 -38.31 -25.47 -1.42
CA SER A 585 -38.16 -24.28 -2.26
C SER A 585 -36.70 -24.03 -2.59
N LEU A 586 -36.44 -23.60 -3.83
CA LEU A 586 -35.15 -23.09 -4.30
C LEU A 586 -35.35 -21.65 -4.79
N ALA A 587 -34.45 -20.75 -4.39
CA ALA A 587 -34.41 -19.36 -4.84
C ALA A 587 -33.00 -18.99 -5.34
N PRO A 588 -32.77 -18.97 -6.66
CA PRO A 588 -31.57 -18.40 -7.26
C PRO A 588 -31.60 -16.86 -7.22
N ALA A 589 -30.50 -16.23 -6.83
CA ALA A 589 -30.39 -14.77 -6.79
C ALA A 589 -29.09 -14.27 -7.44
N PHE A 590 -29.18 -13.19 -8.21
CA PHE A 590 -28.05 -12.38 -8.68
C PHE A 590 -28.02 -11.05 -7.93
N SER A 591 -26.83 -10.45 -7.77
CA SER A 591 -26.69 -9.05 -7.38
C SER A 591 -26.60 -8.20 -8.65
N THR A 592 -27.64 -7.41 -8.94
CA THR A 592 -27.66 -6.51 -10.10
C THR A 592 -28.10 -5.13 -9.65
N GLN A 593 -27.24 -4.13 -9.87
CA GLN A 593 -27.60 -2.73 -9.69
C GLN A 593 -28.33 -2.23 -10.93
N ILE A 594 -29.47 -1.59 -10.72
CA ILE A 594 -30.28 -0.99 -11.78
C ILE A 594 -30.40 0.51 -11.49
N VAL A 595 -29.93 1.33 -12.42
CA VAL A 595 -30.10 2.78 -12.39
C VAL A 595 -31.09 3.16 -13.48
N GLU A 596 -32.25 3.66 -13.09
CA GLU A 596 -33.26 4.19 -14.00
C GLU A 596 -33.09 5.71 -14.10
N SER A 597 -32.92 6.21 -15.32
CA SER A 597 -32.86 7.64 -15.59
C SER A 597 -34.25 8.27 -15.53
N PRO A 598 -34.36 9.60 -15.30
CA PRO A 598 -35.64 10.31 -15.33
C PRO A 598 -36.38 10.24 -16.69
N ALA A 599 -35.68 9.86 -17.77
CA ALA A 599 -36.25 9.63 -19.09
C ALA A 599 -36.82 8.20 -19.27
N GLY A 600 -36.75 7.35 -18.23
CA GLY A 600 -37.23 5.96 -18.25
C GLY A 600 -36.24 4.96 -18.88
N HIS A 601 -34.98 5.35 -19.11
CA HIS A 601 -33.93 4.41 -19.56
C HIS A 601 -33.22 3.77 -18.38
N GLU A 602 -33.06 2.46 -18.41
CA GLU A 602 -32.31 1.70 -17.41
C GLU A 602 -30.87 1.37 -17.86
N ARG A 603 -29.92 1.51 -16.94
CA ARG A 603 -28.58 0.91 -17.03
C ARG A 603 -28.42 -0.13 -15.94
N ARG A 604 -27.92 -1.32 -16.30
CA ARG A 604 -27.79 -2.47 -15.40
C ARG A 604 -26.32 -2.88 -15.28
N SER A 605 -25.88 -3.19 -14.07
CA SER A 605 -24.56 -3.75 -13.76
C SER A 605 -24.74 -4.98 -12.87
N SER A 606 -24.25 -6.14 -13.32
CA SER A 606 -24.29 -7.37 -12.50
C SER A 606 -23.02 -7.46 -11.67
N ASP A 607 -23.14 -7.43 -10.34
CA ASP A 607 -21.99 -7.54 -9.42
C ASP A 607 -21.54 -9.01 -9.25
N TRP A 608 -22.45 -9.95 -9.48
CA TRP A 608 -22.16 -11.39 -9.41
C TRP A 608 -22.20 -12.02 -10.80
N ALA A 609 -21.16 -12.80 -11.12
CA ALA A 609 -21.10 -13.59 -12.34
C ALA A 609 -21.94 -14.88 -12.25
N ASP A 610 -22.19 -15.39 -11.03
CA ASP A 610 -22.93 -16.62 -10.78
C ASP A 610 -24.07 -16.39 -9.77
N ALA A 611 -25.19 -17.08 -9.97
CA ALA A 611 -26.34 -17.01 -9.07
C ALA A 611 -26.00 -17.68 -7.74
N ARG A 612 -26.39 -17.09 -6.61
CA ARG A 612 -26.32 -17.72 -5.30
C ARG A 612 -27.64 -18.38 -4.98
N LEU A 613 -27.62 -19.65 -4.59
CA LEU A 613 -28.82 -20.43 -4.30
C LEU A 613 -29.19 -20.37 -2.81
N SER A 614 -30.48 -20.19 -2.52
CA SER A 614 -31.07 -20.36 -1.19
C SER A 614 -32.12 -21.46 -1.22
N TYR A 615 -32.20 -22.27 -0.18
CA TYR A 615 -33.12 -23.41 -0.07
C TYR A 615 -33.92 -23.35 1.23
N ASP A 616 -35.10 -23.96 1.23
CA ASP A 616 -35.81 -24.33 2.47
C ASP A 616 -36.03 -25.84 2.51
N ALA A 617 -35.37 -26.51 3.47
CA ALA A 617 -35.46 -27.95 3.67
C ALA A 617 -36.57 -28.37 4.66
N GLY A 618 -37.26 -27.41 5.29
CA GLY A 618 -38.32 -27.64 6.30
C GLY A 618 -39.41 -28.63 5.85
N PRO A 619 -39.96 -28.53 4.64
CA PRO A 619 -40.98 -29.46 4.13
C PRO A 619 -40.54 -30.94 4.06
N GLY A 620 -39.24 -31.22 4.15
CA GLY A 620 -38.67 -32.57 4.22
C GLY A 620 -38.76 -33.23 5.61
N VAL A 621 -39.08 -32.47 6.66
CA VAL A 621 -39.08 -32.94 8.07
C VAL A 621 -40.45 -33.47 8.45
N ARG A 622 -40.60 -34.81 8.53
CA ARG A 622 -41.92 -35.47 8.56
C ARG A 622 -42.16 -36.35 9.79
N SER A 623 -41.13 -36.59 10.60
CA SER A 623 -41.21 -37.47 11.77
C SER A 623 -40.39 -36.97 12.96
N GLU A 624 -40.67 -37.49 14.16
CA GLU A 624 -39.86 -37.22 15.35
C GLU A 624 -38.41 -37.69 15.18
N ALA A 625 -38.18 -38.76 14.41
CA ALA A 625 -36.85 -39.25 14.08
C ALA A 625 -36.09 -38.26 13.17
N ASP A 626 -36.77 -37.65 12.20
CA ASP A 626 -36.17 -36.61 11.34
C ASP A 626 -35.78 -35.37 12.14
N ILE A 627 -36.62 -34.96 13.08
CA ILE A 627 -36.33 -33.83 13.98
C ILE A 627 -35.12 -34.10 14.85
N ALA A 628 -35.04 -35.29 15.47
CA ALA A 628 -33.88 -35.67 16.26
C ALA A 628 -32.59 -35.65 15.41
N THR A 629 -32.69 -36.12 14.16
CA THR A 629 -31.59 -36.15 13.19
C THR A 629 -31.17 -34.72 12.79
N LEU A 630 -32.14 -33.85 12.50
CA LEU A 630 -31.90 -32.45 12.15
C LEU A 630 -31.27 -31.67 13.31
N ILE A 631 -31.78 -31.84 14.55
CA ILE A 631 -31.19 -31.20 15.74
C ILE A 631 -29.75 -31.65 15.93
N ALA A 632 -29.49 -32.95 15.83
CA ALA A 632 -28.14 -33.49 15.94
C ALA A 632 -27.23 -32.93 14.83
N PHE A 633 -27.74 -32.86 13.60
CA PHE A 633 -27.01 -32.34 12.45
C PHE A 633 -26.70 -30.84 12.59
N PHE A 634 -27.68 -30.03 13.00
CA PHE A 634 -27.54 -28.59 13.25
C PHE A 634 -26.51 -28.30 14.35
N ARG A 635 -26.56 -29.05 15.46
CA ARG A 635 -25.62 -28.87 16.58
C ARG A 635 -24.20 -29.28 16.20
N ALA A 636 -24.04 -30.34 15.42
CA ALA A 636 -22.73 -30.75 14.93
C ALA A 636 -22.09 -29.72 13.97
N ARG A 637 -22.92 -28.99 13.21
CA ARG A 637 -22.52 -27.86 12.34
C ARG A 637 -22.34 -26.52 13.05
N ARG A 638 -22.74 -26.43 14.34
CA ARG A 638 -22.72 -25.19 15.13
C ARG A 638 -23.49 -24.05 14.45
N GLY A 639 -24.69 -24.33 13.95
CA GLY A 639 -25.52 -23.33 13.28
C GLY A 639 -24.98 -22.98 11.90
N ALA A 640 -24.81 -21.69 11.60
CA ALA A 640 -24.32 -21.20 10.33
C ALA A 640 -22.80 -21.37 10.15
N ALA A 641 -22.07 -21.80 11.19
CA ALA A 641 -20.60 -21.79 11.20
C ALA A 641 -19.93 -22.83 10.30
N ARG A 642 -20.59 -23.95 9.96
CA ARG A 642 -20.00 -25.01 9.12
C ARG A 642 -20.90 -25.40 7.96
N GLY A 643 -20.33 -25.40 6.76
CA GLY A 643 -20.97 -25.90 5.55
C GLY A 643 -21.02 -27.43 5.48
N PHE A 644 -21.83 -27.93 4.56
CA PHE A 644 -22.02 -29.35 4.27
C PHE A 644 -22.58 -29.55 2.86
N ARG A 645 -22.60 -30.80 2.37
CA ARG A 645 -23.14 -31.13 1.05
C ARG A 645 -24.67 -31.16 1.06
N PHE A 646 -25.28 -30.58 0.03
CA PHE A 646 -26.72 -30.63 -0.19
C PHE A 646 -27.03 -31.07 -1.61
N SER A 647 -27.72 -32.20 -1.77
CA SER A 647 -28.16 -32.65 -3.08
C SER A 647 -29.38 -31.84 -3.53
N ASP A 648 -29.16 -30.90 -4.46
CA ASP A 648 -30.22 -30.08 -5.04
C ASP A 648 -31.20 -30.95 -5.85
N PRO A 649 -32.47 -31.08 -5.46
CA PRO A 649 -33.43 -31.90 -6.19
C PRO A 649 -33.75 -31.40 -7.60
N TYR A 650 -33.42 -30.14 -7.91
CA TYR A 650 -33.68 -29.50 -9.21
C TYR A 650 -32.48 -29.57 -10.16
N ALA A 651 -31.25 -29.59 -9.63
CA ALA A 651 -30.03 -29.58 -10.42
C ALA A 651 -28.85 -30.30 -9.73
N ASP A 652 -28.88 -31.64 -9.69
CA ASP A 652 -27.85 -32.51 -9.10
C ASP A 652 -26.90 -33.18 -10.12
N ARG A 653 -26.92 -32.77 -11.40
CA ARG A 653 -26.18 -33.47 -12.47
C ARG A 653 -25.82 -32.60 -13.67
N SER A 654 -24.83 -33.07 -14.43
CA SER A 654 -24.31 -32.49 -15.68
C SER A 654 -25.31 -32.51 -16.84
N GLY A 655 -26.16 -33.53 -16.93
CA GLY A 655 -27.10 -33.75 -18.02
C GLY A 655 -28.55 -33.34 -17.72
N ALA A 656 -29.48 -33.82 -18.54
CA ALA A 656 -30.91 -33.56 -18.37
C ALA A 656 -31.47 -34.20 -17.06
N PRO A 657 -32.46 -33.57 -16.41
CA PRO A 657 -33.10 -34.14 -15.22
C PRO A 657 -33.62 -35.55 -15.46
N GLY A 658 -33.39 -36.47 -14.51
CA GLY A 658 -33.83 -37.86 -14.60
C GLY A 658 -32.95 -38.78 -15.45
N VAL A 659 -31.98 -38.26 -16.20
CA VAL A 659 -31.04 -39.06 -17.00
C VAL A 659 -29.74 -39.31 -16.23
N ALA A 660 -29.10 -40.47 -16.44
CA ALA A 660 -27.79 -40.77 -15.86
C ALA A 660 -26.69 -39.97 -16.61
N PRO A 661 -25.65 -39.47 -15.93
CA PRO A 661 -24.60 -38.70 -16.59
C PRO A 661 -23.92 -39.44 -17.74
N GLY A 662 -23.82 -38.77 -18.89
CA GLY A 662 -23.05 -39.22 -20.04
C GLY A 662 -21.68 -38.54 -20.09
N PRO A 663 -20.63 -39.18 -20.62
CA PRO A 663 -19.29 -38.60 -20.65
C PRO A 663 -19.19 -37.33 -21.52
N LEU A 664 -20.23 -37.04 -22.32
CA LEU A 664 -20.31 -35.91 -23.24
C LEU A 664 -21.20 -34.76 -22.74
N ASP A 665 -21.62 -34.79 -21.47
CA ASP A 665 -22.66 -33.88 -20.96
C ASP A 665 -22.22 -32.41 -20.91
N GLN A 666 -21.04 -32.13 -20.37
CA GLN A 666 -20.51 -30.78 -20.19
C GLN A 666 -19.08 -30.67 -20.71
N ARG A 667 -18.73 -29.52 -21.30
CA ARG A 667 -17.35 -29.23 -21.72
C ARG A 667 -16.49 -28.88 -20.50
N LEU A 668 -15.26 -29.37 -20.46
CA LEU A 668 -14.25 -28.97 -19.48
C LEU A 668 -13.30 -27.93 -20.05
N GLY A 669 -12.87 -28.12 -21.29
CA GLY A 669 -11.87 -27.28 -21.94
C GLY A 669 -11.46 -27.85 -23.30
N VAL A 670 -10.37 -27.30 -23.85
CA VAL A 670 -9.67 -27.82 -25.01
C VAL A 670 -8.20 -27.95 -24.63
N GLY A 671 -7.58 -29.08 -24.97
CA GLY A 671 -6.16 -29.32 -24.75
C GLY A 671 -5.29 -28.33 -25.51
N ASP A 672 -4.18 -27.94 -24.91
CA ASP A 672 -3.15 -27.07 -25.46
C ASP A 672 -1.75 -27.73 -25.43
N GLY A 673 -1.68 -29.00 -25.03
CA GLY A 673 -0.43 -29.75 -24.85
C GLY A 673 0.37 -29.37 -23.59
N VAL A 674 -0.14 -28.48 -22.72
CA VAL A 674 0.55 -28.00 -21.52
C VAL A 674 -0.31 -28.15 -20.26
N ALA A 675 -1.57 -27.73 -20.30
CA ALA A 675 -2.50 -27.81 -19.18
C ALA A 675 -2.97 -29.26 -18.96
N ALA A 676 -2.79 -29.77 -17.74
CA ALA A 676 -3.21 -31.12 -17.35
C ALA A 676 -4.40 -31.14 -16.38
N GLU A 677 -4.85 -29.99 -15.89
CA GLU A 677 -5.92 -29.88 -14.90
C GLU A 677 -7.09 -29.05 -15.43
N PHE A 678 -8.30 -29.59 -15.34
CA PHE A 678 -9.51 -28.95 -15.84
C PHE A 678 -10.64 -29.04 -14.79
N PRO A 679 -11.29 -27.92 -14.43
CA PRO A 679 -12.40 -27.94 -13.48
C PRO A 679 -13.68 -28.50 -14.12
N LEU A 680 -14.50 -29.19 -13.32
CA LEU A 680 -15.87 -29.55 -13.69
C LEU A 680 -16.73 -28.29 -13.77
N MET A 681 -17.35 -28.08 -14.93
CA MET A 681 -18.17 -26.90 -15.22
C MET A 681 -19.59 -27.28 -15.63
N ARG A 682 -20.59 -26.56 -15.14
CA ARG A 682 -21.99 -26.65 -15.59
C ARG A 682 -22.40 -25.34 -16.26
N TYR A 683 -22.85 -25.43 -17.51
CA TYR A 683 -23.27 -24.26 -18.28
C TYR A 683 -24.80 -24.12 -18.33
N TYR A 684 -25.31 -22.95 -17.96
CA TYR A 684 -26.73 -22.60 -18.07
C TYR A 684 -26.93 -21.61 -19.22
N GLY A 685 -27.71 -22.01 -20.22
CA GLY A 685 -27.86 -21.26 -21.47
C GLY A 685 -27.10 -21.92 -22.63
N SER A 686 -26.88 -21.18 -23.71
CA SER A 686 -26.23 -21.66 -24.93
C SER A 686 -25.26 -20.62 -25.49
N GLY A 687 -24.18 -21.08 -26.13
CA GLY A 687 -23.17 -20.20 -26.72
C GLY A 687 -22.13 -19.71 -25.71
N GLU A 688 -21.32 -18.74 -26.12
CA GLU A 688 -20.23 -18.19 -25.30
C GLU A 688 -20.74 -17.38 -24.09
N GLU A 689 -21.95 -16.85 -24.17
CA GLU A 689 -22.61 -16.09 -23.11
C GLU A 689 -23.34 -16.98 -22.08
N ALA A 690 -23.18 -18.30 -22.15
CA ALA A 690 -23.77 -19.21 -21.18
C ALA A 690 -23.15 -19.00 -19.79
N GLN A 691 -23.99 -18.89 -18.76
CA GLN A 691 -23.53 -18.80 -17.38
C GLN A 691 -22.76 -20.07 -17.03
N ALA A 692 -21.49 -19.91 -16.67
CA ALA A 692 -20.61 -21.01 -16.29
C ALA A 692 -20.55 -21.13 -14.76
N ARG A 693 -20.89 -22.30 -14.24
CA ARG A 693 -20.81 -22.62 -12.81
C ARG A 693 -19.74 -23.68 -12.56
N THR A 694 -18.77 -23.37 -11.71
CA THR A 694 -17.78 -24.34 -11.24
C THR A 694 -18.41 -25.31 -10.25
N ILE A 695 -18.10 -26.60 -10.37
CA ILE A 695 -18.68 -27.67 -9.57
C ILE A 695 -17.62 -28.27 -8.66
N THR A 696 -17.62 -27.91 -7.37
CA THR A 696 -16.57 -28.31 -6.41
C THR A 696 -16.83 -29.64 -5.71
N ARG A 697 -18.09 -30.05 -5.58
CA ARG A 697 -18.52 -31.25 -4.81
C ARG A 697 -19.16 -32.32 -5.70
N PRO A 698 -18.41 -32.97 -6.62
CA PRO A 698 -18.95 -34.09 -7.37
C PRO A 698 -19.25 -35.28 -6.45
N VAL A 699 -20.28 -36.07 -6.81
CA VAL A 699 -20.60 -37.32 -6.12
C VAL A 699 -19.57 -38.37 -6.54
N ALA A 700 -18.93 -38.99 -5.56
CA ALA A 700 -17.90 -40.00 -5.80
C ALA A 700 -18.41 -41.13 -6.70
N GLY A 701 -17.60 -41.52 -7.69
CA GLY A 701 -17.93 -42.58 -8.65
C GLY A 701 -18.95 -42.19 -9.74
N SER A 702 -19.39 -40.93 -9.81
CA SER A 702 -20.31 -40.47 -10.86
C SER A 702 -19.63 -39.83 -12.08
N ILE A 703 -18.35 -39.48 -11.97
CA ILE A 703 -17.59 -38.75 -12.99
C ILE A 703 -17.26 -39.70 -14.15
N ARG A 704 -17.57 -39.26 -15.37
CA ARG A 704 -17.26 -39.93 -16.63
C ARG A 704 -16.65 -38.90 -17.56
N VAL A 705 -15.44 -39.13 -18.03
CA VAL A 705 -14.67 -38.17 -18.85
C VAL A 705 -14.56 -38.70 -20.28
N ALA A 706 -14.58 -37.81 -21.27
CA ALA A 706 -14.30 -38.11 -22.66
C ALA A 706 -13.37 -37.08 -23.28
N ALA A 707 -12.49 -37.57 -24.16
CA ALA A 707 -11.64 -36.78 -25.05
C ALA A 707 -12.08 -37.03 -26.49
N ASP A 708 -12.31 -35.96 -27.25
CA ASP A 708 -12.78 -36.00 -28.66
C ASP A 708 -13.98 -36.93 -28.90
N GLY A 709 -14.93 -36.91 -27.95
CA GLY A 709 -16.16 -37.69 -28.04
C GLY A 709 -16.03 -39.16 -27.61
N VAL A 710 -14.83 -39.61 -27.22
CA VAL A 710 -14.57 -40.99 -26.78
C VAL A 710 -14.39 -41.04 -25.27
N GLU A 711 -15.19 -41.88 -24.60
CA GLU A 711 -15.10 -42.07 -23.15
C GLU A 711 -13.76 -42.67 -22.72
N MET A 712 -13.14 -42.06 -21.71
CA MET A 712 -11.89 -42.47 -21.11
C MET A 712 -12.15 -43.28 -19.84
N VAL A 713 -11.70 -44.54 -19.83
CA VAL A 713 -11.80 -45.44 -18.66
C VAL A 713 -10.59 -45.36 -17.72
N GLY A 714 -9.59 -44.54 -18.05
CA GLY A 714 -8.36 -44.28 -17.28
C GLY A 714 -7.55 -43.14 -17.90
N GLY A 715 -6.36 -42.84 -17.38
CA GLY A 715 -5.53 -41.70 -17.84
C GLY A 715 -5.91 -40.36 -17.20
N TRP A 716 -6.78 -40.38 -16.19
CA TRP A 716 -7.21 -39.22 -15.44
C TRP A 716 -7.57 -39.61 -14.00
N SER A 717 -7.55 -38.64 -13.10
CA SER A 717 -7.97 -38.76 -11.71
C SER A 717 -8.74 -37.52 -11.25
N HIS A 718 -9.52 -37.65 -10.17
CA HIS A 718 -10.18 -36.51 -9.52
C HIS A 718 -9.28 -36.00 -8.39
N ALA A 719 -8.72 -34.81 -8.56
CA ALA A 719 -7.76 -34.20 -7.63
C ALA A 719 -8.42 -33.52 -6.41
N GLY A 720 -9.75 -33.66 -6.25
CA GLY A 720 -10.53 -32.91 -5.26
C GLY A 720 -11.15 -31.64 -5.85
N MET A 721 -12.08 -31.02 -5.13
CA MET A 721 -12.74 -29.75 -5.51
C MET A 721 -13.23 -29.68 -6.97
N GLY A 722 -13.69 -30.80 -7.52
CA GLY A 722 -14.11 -30.89 -8.92
C GLY A 722 -13.01 -30.74 -9.99
N VAL A 723 -11.73 -30.90 -9.66
CA VAL A 723 -10.64 -30.82 -10.66
C VAL A 723 -10.34 -32.21 -11.24
N ILE A 724 -10.40 -32.32 -12.56
CA ILE A 724 -9.95 -33.50 -13.31
C ILE A 724 -8.50 -33.30 -13.73
N ALA A 725 -7.62 -34.15 -13.21
CA ALA A 725 -6.20 -34.15 -13.53
C ALA A 725 -5.90 -35.31 -14.50
N PHE A 726 -5.32 -35.01 -15.65
CA PHE A 726 -4.88 -35.99 -16.63
C PHE A 726 -3.42 -36.40 -16.37
N ASP A 727 -3.11 -37.68 -16.57
CA ASP A 727 -1.75 -38.21 -16.35
C ASP A 727 -0.75 -37.57 -17.34
N ASP A 728 -1.19 -37.32 -18.57
CA ASP A 728 -0.50 -36.56 -19.60
C ASP A 728 -1.38 -35.38 -20.04
N ALA A 729 -0.77 -34.22 -20.32
CA ALA A 729 -1.51 -33.06 -20.80
C ALA A 729 -2.21 -33.38 -22.14
N PRO A 730 -3.53 -33.14 -22.28
CA PRO A 730 -4.24 -33.40 -23.53
C PRO A 730 -3.66 -32.59 -24.69
N ASP A 731 -3.46 -33.27 -25.83
CA ASP A 731 -2.89 -32.67 -27.04
C ASP A 731 -3.66 -31.43 -27.52
N GLU A 732 -2.96 -30.55 -28.23
CA GLU A 732 -3.54 -29.32 -28.78
C GLU A 732 -4.78 -29.62 -29.64
N GLY A 733 -5.91 -29.00 -29.30
CA GLY A 733 -7.17 -29.12 -30.03
C GLY A 733 -8.11 -30.23 -29.55
N VAL A 734 -7.68 -31.10 -28.63
CA VAL A 734 -8.53 -32.17 -28.07
C VAL A 734 -9.65 -31.57 -27.22
N VAL A 735 -10.91 -31.87 -27.54
CA VAL A 735 -12.07 -31.38 -26.79
C VAL A 735 -12.33 -32.30 -25.60
N LEU A 736 -12.32 -31.72 -24.41
CA LEU A 736 -12.55 -32.44 -23.16
C LEU A 736 -13.98 -32.23 -22.67
N THR A 737 -14.65 -33.32 -22.33
CA THR A 737 -16.01 -33.33 -21.80
C THR A 737 -16.13 -34.26 -20.60
N ALA A 738 -17.10 -34.00 -19.72
CA ALA A 738 -17.44 -34.92 -18.66
C ALA A 738 -18.94 -34.89 -18.30
N GLY A 739 -19.41 -36.01 -17.78
CA GLY A 739 -20.66 -36.11 -17.04
C GLY A 739 -20.42 -36.51 -15.60
N TYR A 740 -21.24 -35.98 -14.69
CA TYR A 740 -21.10 -36.18 -13.25
C TYR A 740 -22.41 -35.84 -12.53
N ARG A 741 -22.56 -36.39 -11.32
CA ARG A 741 -23.50 -35.90 -10.30
C ARG A 741 -22.76 -34.98 -9.35
N PHE A 742 -23.45 -34.03 -8.75
CA PHE A 742 -22.84 -33.11 -7.80
C PHE A 742 -23.81 -32.69 -6.70
N ASP A 743 -23.23 -32.29 -5.58
CA ASP A 743 -23.91 -31.64 -4.47
C ASP A 743 -23.56 -30.15 -4.45
N VAL A 744 -24.44 -29.34 -3.88
CA VAL A 744 -24.22 -27.91 -3.66
C VAL A 744 -23.64 -27.73 -2.25
N PRO A 745 -22.50 -27.04 -2.09
CA PRO A 745 -22.00 -26.70 -0.77
C PRO A 745 -22.91 -25.61 -0.16
N VAL A 746 -23.53 -25.91 0.98
CA VAL A 746 -24.44 -24.99 1.68
C VAL A 746 -24.11 -24.93 3.17
N ARG A 747 -24.62 -23.93 3.85
CA ARG A 747 -24.70 -23.88 5.32
C ARG A 747 -26.12 -23.56 5.77
N PHE A 748 -26.41 -23.74 7.06
CA PHE A 748 -27.62 -23.14 7.64
C PHE A 748 -27.56 -21.62 7.47
N ALA A 749 -28.69 -21.00 7.10
CA ALA A 749 -28.77 -19.55 6.91
C ALA A 749 -28.69 -18.81 8.26
N GLU A 750 -29.15 -19.44 9.33
CA GLU A 750 -29.29 -18.87 10.67
C GLU A 750 -28.59 -19.70 11.75
N ASP A 751 -28.18 -19.05 12.84
CA ASP A 751 -27.61 -19.69 14.04
C ASP A 751 -28.66 -20.24 15.02
N ARG A 752 -29.93 -20.24 14.62
CA ARG A 752 -31.06 -20.73 15.43
C ARG A 752 -31.97 -21.61 14.58
N LEU A 753 -32.44 -22.71 15.17
CA LEU A 753 -33.40 -23.63 14.55
C LEU A 753 -34.69 -23.67 15.39
N GLU A 754 -35.81 -23.24 14.82
CA GLU A 754 -37.13 -23.28 15.47
C GLU A 754 -37.88 -24.57 15.14
N ILE A 755 -38.33 -25.30 16.16
CA ILE A 755 -38.97 -26.61 16.00
C ILE A 755 -40.20 -26.66 16.91
N ASN A 756 -41.36 -26.99 16.34
CA ASN A 756 -42.62 -27.11 17.07
C ASN A 756 -43.10 -28.57 17.09
N ARG A 757 -43.74 -29.02 18.17
CA ARG A 757 -44.42 -30.32 18.21
C ARG A 757 -45.89 -30.13 17.87
N ALA A 758 -46.31 -30.62 16.70
CA ALA A 758 -47.70 -30.50 16.24
C ALA A 758 -48.62 -31.55 16.89
N THR A 759 -48.13 -32.76 17.21
CA THR A 759 -48.87 -33.82 17.95
C THR A 759 -47.93 -34.70 18.81
N PHE A 760 -48.46 -35.64 19.59
CA PHE A 760 -47.69 -36.54 20.47
C PHE A 760 -46.68 -37.45 19.74
N ALA A 761 -46.81 -37.62 18.41
CA ALA A 761 -45.93 -38.47 17.58
C ALA A 761 -45.40 -37.79 16.30
N ALA A 762 -45.78 -36.54 16.03
CA ALA A 762 -45.26 -35.76 14.90
C ALA A 762 -44.80 -34.39 15.38
N GLY A 763 -43.52 -34.09 15.20
CA GLY A 763 -43.03 -32.72 15.23
C GLY A 763 -42.90 -32.18 13.81
N GLU A 764 -42.88 -30.86 13.69
CA GLU A 764 -42.79 -30.14 12.42
C GLU A 764 -41.75 -29.02 12.56
N ALA A 765 -40.83 -28.93 11.60
CA ALA A 765 -39.97 -27.75 11.43
C ALA A 765 -40.52 -26.97 10.24
N VAL A 766 -41.09 -25.79 10.50
CA VAL A 766 -41.82 -25.01 9.47
C VAL A 766 -40.87 -24.48 8.40
N SER A 767 -39.62 -24.19 8.75
CA SER A 767 -38.59 -23.73 7.83
C SER A 767 -37.21 -24.17 8.31
N VAL A 768 -36.36 -24.58 7.37
CA VAL A 768 -34.95 -24.90 7.58
C VAL A 768 -34.17 -24.22 6.44
N PRO A 769 -33.88 -22.91 6.58
CA PRO A 769 -33.26 -22.14 5.51
C PRO A 769 -31.78 -22.50 5.37
N LEU A 770 -31.38 -22.81 4.15
CA LEU A 770 -29.99 -23.08 3.78
C LEU A 770 -29.55 -22.09 2.72
N VAL A 771 -28.27 -21.71 2.76
CA VAL A 771 -27.69 -20.80 1.77
C VAL A 771 -26.41 -21.39 1.21
N GLU A 772 -26.25 -21.30 -0.10
CA GLU A 772 -25.04 -21.69 -0.79
C GLU A 772 -23.83 -20.86 -0.30
N ILE A 773 -22.71 -21.56 -0.16
CA ILE A 773 -21.39 -20.98 0.10
C ILE A 773 -20.54 -21.04 -1.17
N ARG A 774 -19.65 -20.06 -1.35
CA ARG A 774 -18.70 -20.03 -2.46
C ARG A 774 -17.40 -20.68 -1.99
N GLU A 775 -16.87 -21.58 -2.81
CA GLU A 775 -15.63 -22.33 -2.57
C GLU A 775 -14.63 -22.10 -3.70
#